data_AF-A0A7K4GPF7-F1
#
_entry.id   AF-A0A7K4GPF7-F1
#
_cell.length_a   1.000
_cell.length_b   1.000
_cell.length_c   1.000
_cell.angle_alpha   90.00
_cell.angle_beta   90.00
_cell.angle_gamma   90.00
#
_symmetry.space_group_name_H-M   'P 1'
#
loop_
_entity.id
_entity.type
_entity.pdbx_description
1 polymer ?
#
loop_
_entity_poly.entity_id
_entity_poly.type
_entity_poly.pdbx_seq_one_letter_code
_entity_poly.pdbx_strand_id
1 'polypeptide(L)'
;MKKFTRFSLLFLYLVISIVFSIVSYFLLFVTNLPELLSDWTTYVMFIFYLFSLEEVYRWAKNGKRSEMSDLVAILFFFFLIFFFSKDILTSIMGAFSIYLWFGIFELKDYPVLNKILIISLATYNIIFVAGIISNVLGDPIVINTAFSFSFWIILGLGFILFGRKYIVIWRFMSPEYLTLFLYIIAWLAIVFINEYTPLSFISQKAFLFSSFSIWELLLNVYTILIAINWIIYFISGPILDFMLGIKPLKDKRLLGLIDQVKLDIGIKGKVKVGIGNYPILNAMAYGSFLDKRIALIAENYKSVPEDEVKGIIAHELAHTKGKHTLILTFITTGDLIFRMLFGIPATYYDYTFGNPQLPFVFFILLNLLIYIILFMFVRILEGKADQKTKKIGYAKELVKALYNLESFYATGREFGLNTMLLCEEKITQDNEILNYLETADYINKSIIKPKRGSLLSNIINSHPLTYHRIAAILDDTLKPTKEMLLPFLCLKKSNQKQYAKLFDKARVKFKDIASEKFQEYFNIREISAYMQNINRIELYKLEIERDFLFKHKVTDEIILGKLESVRFNDDVCEIDEYIVKEFKTENKIHLNSSEYSKSQISLNGDYFLEKDGTVNLIDIDISSDQKKSKYVFLDEDGHKIYKRLKKTKLPNSISTIKMFSEKDIFFNTKGETRILRCSKVEISRNFKDSELYFESLPHNNEGEKFQIKLKNLIIKPRNIYITINRKETGRISESKIFEWLIEKQIRTYIYLKKPVNNLEIGYIQAIKIDVENLKKTPEQGKSEVSNYITIKNIFGKDQEIPYKSLEALSFEYITGNIQKKSETSIFSKLGYILLKKFKPEKIFYLNKV
;
A
#
# COMPACT_ATOMS: atom_id res chain seq x y z
N MET A 1 10.28 21.07 -20.13
CA MET A 1 11.09 22.26 -19.83
C MET A 1 12.44 22.15 -20.53
N LYS A 2 12.81 23.17 -21.32
CA LYS A 2 14.11 23.24 -22.01
C LYS A 2 15.25 23.29 -20.97
N LYS A 3 16.45 22.85 -21.36
CA LYS A 3 17.63 22.79 -20.46
C LYS A 3 17.93 24.15 -19.83
N PHE A 4 17.93 25.22 -20.64
CA PHE A 4 18.16 26.59 -20.18
C PHE A 4 17.20 27.01 -19.06
N THR A 5 15.89 26.79 -19.24
CA THR A 5 14.87 27.09 -18.22
C THR A 5 15.12 26.33 -16.91
N ARG A 6 15.56 25.07 -16.98
CA ARG A 6 15.86 24.28 -15.77
C ARG A 6 17.07 24.81 -15.01
N PHE A 7 18.13 25.23 -15.71
CA PHE A 7 19.30 25.84 -15.09
C PHE A 7 19.01 27.25 -14.55
N SER A 8 18.16 28.02 -15.22
CA SER A 8 17.65 29.29 -14.68
C SER A 8 16.86 29.08 -13.38
N LEU A 9 16.05 28.03 -13.28
CA LEU A 9 15.37 27.68 -12.03
C LEU A 9 16.31 27.18 -10.93
N LEU A 10 17.37 26.45 -11.27
CA LEU A 10 18.43 26.11 -10.31
C LEU A 10 19.12 27.38 -9.80
N PHE A 11 19.45 28.32 -10.68
CA PHE A 11 20.04 29.60 -10.29
C PHE A 11 19.07 30.39 -9.39
N LEU A 12 17.79 30.45 -9.75
CA LEU A 12 16.76 31.05 -8.91
C LEU A 12 16.67 30.37 -7.54
N TYR A 13 16.70 29.03 -7.49
CA TYR A 13 16.70 28.28 -6.22
C TYR A 13 17.91 28.62 -5.35
N LEU A 14 19.11 28.73 -5.95
CA LEU A 14 20.34 29.14 -5.27
C LEU A 14 20.23 30.58 -4.75
N VAL A 15 19.76 31.52 -5.58
CA VAL A 15 19.56 32.92 -5.18
C VAL A 15 18.55 33.02 -4.05
N ILE A 16 17.40 32.37 -4.17
CA ILE A 16 16.37 32.33 -3.12
C ILE A 16 16.95 31.73 -1.85
N SER A 17 17.74 30.67 -1.94
CA SER A 17 18.31 30.00 -0.77
C SER A 17 19.41 30.83 -0.10
N ILE A 18 20.22 31.56 -0.87
CA ILE A 18 21.21 32.51 -0.37
C ILE A 18 20.51 33.71 0.29
N VAL A 19 19.53 34.31 -0.39
CA VAL A 19 18.73 35.41 0.16
C VAL A 19 18.00 34.96 1.43
N PHE A 20 17.39 33.78 1.41
CA PHE A 20 16.74 33.20 2.58
C PHE A 20 17.74 32.96 3.71
N SER A 21 18.95 32.44 3.42
CA SER A 21 19.99 32.25 4.43
C SER A 21 20.48 33.58 5.00
N ILE A 22 20.65 34.60 4.18
CA ILE A 22 21.06 35.95 4.60
C ILE A 22 19.95 36.61 5.43
N VAL A 23 18.70 36.54 4.98
CA VAL A 23 17.54 37.08 5.70
C VAL A 23 17.33 36.33 7.01
N SER A 24 17.47 35.00 7.02
CA SER A 24 17.39 34.19 8.24
C SER A 24 18.53 34.51 9.18
N TYR A 25 19.76 34.66 8.68
CA TYR A 25 20.91 35.10 9.44
C TYR A 25 20.70 36.50 10.04
N PHE A 26 20.06 37.42 9.29
CA PHE A 26 19.75 38.78 9.74
C PHE A 26 18.58 38.81 10.74
N LEU A 27 17.56 37.97 10.56
CA LEU A 27 16.43 37.79 11.50
C LEU A 27 16.88 37.10 12.79
N LEU A 28 17.83 36.16 12.71
CA LEU A 28 18.41 35.45 13.86
C LEU A 28 19.51 36.26 14.57
N PHE A 29 19.97 37.38 14.00
CA PHE A 29 21.03 38.24 14.55
C PHE A 29 20.67 38.95 15.87
N VAL A 30 19.48 38.67 16.42
CA VAL A 30 19.14 39.00 17.81
C VAL A 30 19.71 37.95 18.80
N THR A 31 20.28 36.83 18.32
CA THR A 31 20.82 35.74 19.17
C THR A 31 22.25 35.33 18.78
N ASN A 32 23.03 34.92 19.79
CA ASN A 32 24.47 34.70 19.76
C ASN A 32 24.91 33.60 18.76
N LEU A 33 25.89 33.88 17.88
CA LEU A 33 26.48 32.92 16.93
C LEU A 33 26.92 31.57 17.57
N PRO A 34 27.47 31.54 18.81
CA PRO A 34 27.72 30.29 19.53
C PRO A 34 26.48 29.41 19.75
N GLU A 35 25.31 29.98 19.99
CA GLU A 35 24.07 29.22 20.22
C GLU A 35 23.63 28.51 18.93
N LEU A 36 23.70 29.20 17.79
CA LEU A 36 23.39 28.61 16.48
C LEU A 36 24.31 27.44 16.12
N LEU A 37 25.60 27.53 16.45
CA LEU A 37 26.57 26.45 16.26
C LEU A 37 26.42 25.33 17.29
N SER A 38 25.80 25.58 18.44
CA SER A 38 25.48 24.53 19.41
C SER A 38 24.19 23.78 19.09
N ASP A 39 23.30 24.39 18.30
CA ASP A 39 22.02 23.80 17.91
C ASP A 39 22.21 22.71 16.84
N TRP A 40 21.90 21.46 17.22
CA TRP A 40 21.97 20.32 16.32
C TRP A 40 21.07 20.47 15.08
N THR A 41 19.97 21.22 15.18
CA THR A 41 19.02 21.42 14.07
C THR A 41 19.65 22.19 12.91
N THR A 42 20.60 23.09 13.19
CA THR A 42 21.37 23.83 12.18
C THR A 42 22.12 22.86 11.26
N TYR A 43 22.84 21.90 11.84
CA TYR A 43 23.64 20.93 11.07
C TYR A 43 22.77 20.00 10.24
N VAL A 44 21.66 19.53 10.81
CA VAL A 44 20.74 18.63 10.10
C VAL A 44 20.06 19.36 8.94
N MET A 45 19.59 20.58 9.16
CA MET A 45 19.01 21.42 8.10
C MET A 45 20.02 21.67 6.97
N PHE A 46 21.27 21.99 7.31
CA PHE A 46 22.34 22.21 6.32
C PHE A 46 22.62 20.95 5.49
N ILE A 47 22.67 19.77 6.10
CA ILE A 47 22.85 18.49 5.39
C ILE A 47 21.72 18.27 4.37
N PHE A 48 20.46 18.48 4.78
CA PHE A 48 19.32 18.29 3.88
C PHE A 48 19.22 19.37 2.79
N TYR A 49 19.70 20.59 3.06
CA TYR A 49 19.88 21.62 2.05
C TYR A 49 20.91 21.22 0.99
N LEU A 50 22.05 20.63 1.38
CA LEU A 50 23.02 20.10 0.41
C LEU A 50 22.43 18.97 -0.43
N PHE A 51 21.63 18.09 0.17
CA PHE A 51 20.93 17.04 -0.58
C PHE A 51 19.88 17.61 -1.53
N SER A 52 19.09 18.60 -1.12
CA SER A 52 18.10 19.24 -2.00
C SER A 52 18.78 19.96 -3.16
N LEU A 53 19.88 20.67 -2.92
CA LEU A 53 20.70 21.29 -3.98
C LEU A 53 21.19 20.27 -5.00
N GLU A 54 21.71 19.13 -4.53
CA GLU A 54 22.18 18.07 -5.41
C GLU A 54 21.03 17.50 -6.26
N GLU A 55 19.85 17.29 -5.67
CA GLU A 55 18.65 16.85 -6.39
C GLU A 55 18.20 17.85 -7.46
N VAL A 56 18.13 19.15 -7.12
CA VAL A 56 17.74 20.20 -8.08
C VAL A 56 18.79 20.32 -9.19
N TYR A 57 20.09 20.20 -8.88
CA TYR A 57 21.15 20.17 -9.88
C TYR A 57 21.02 18.97 -10.82
N ARG A 58 20.77 17.77 -10.27
CA ARG A 58 20.56 16.55 -11.07
C ARG A 58 19.34 16.66 -11.95
N TRP A 59 18.23 17.19 -11.44
CA TRP A 59 17.04 17.48 -12.24
C TRP A 59 17.33 18.51 -13.33
N ALA A 60 18.08 19.57 -13.02
CA ALA A 60 18.45 20.60 -14.00
C ALA A 60 19.32 20.03 -15.12
N LYS A 61 20.26 19.14 -14.79
CA LYS A 61 21.12 18.44 -15.75
C LYS A 61 20.36 17.39 -16.57
N ASN A 62 19.65 16.48 -15.91
CA ASN A 62 19.11 15.25 -16.51
C ASN A 62 17.67 15.38 -16.98
N GLY A 63 16.89 16.30 -16.43
CA GLY A 63 15.52 16.61 -16.89
C GLY A 63 14.45 15.69 -16.34
N LYS A 64 14.84 14.82 -15.40
CA LYS A 64 13.99 13.95 -14.60
C LYS A 64 14.47 14.04 -13.15
N ARG A 65 13.51 13.97 -12.22
CA ARG A 65 13.78 13.84 -10.79
C ARG A 65 14.39 12.46 -10.50
N SER A 66 15.16 12.35 -9.43
CA SER A 66 15.68 11.05 -8.98
C SER A 66 14.56 10.22 -8.33
N GLU A 67 14.81 8.93 -8.09
CA GLU A 67 13.80 8.04 -7.49
C GLU A 67 13.44 8.45 -6.04
N MET A 68 14.33 9.15 -5.34
CA MET A 68 14.15 9.54 -3.93
C MET A 68 14.02 11.06 -3.73
N SER A 69 13.87 11.84 -4.80
CA SER A 69 13.81 13.31 -4.72
C SER A 69 12.70 13.81 -3.80
N ASP A 70 11.56 13.12 -3.81
CA ASP A 70 10.37 13.53 -3.08
C ASP A 70 10.57 13.39 -1.57
N LEU A 71 11.24 12.31 -1.14
CA LEU A 71 11.62 12.13 0.25
C LEU A 71 12.64 13.19 0.70
N VAL A 72 13.63 13.51 -0.15
CA VAL A 72 14.61 14.57 0.13
C VAL A 72 13.93 15.93 0.26
N ALA A 73 12.98 16.25 -0.62
CA ALA A 73 12.22 17.49 -0.56
C ALA A 73 11.39 17.60 0.73
N ILE A 74 10.65 16.54 1.10
CA ILE A 74 9.85 16.51 2.34
C ILE A 74 10.76 16.68 3.56
N LEU A 75 11.88 15.95 3.63
CA LEU A 75 12.82 16.06 4.76
C LEU A 75 13.48 17.44 4.83
N PHE A 76 13.85 18.02 3.69
CA PHE A 76 14.39 19.37 3.63
C PHE A 76 13.39 20.39 4.18
N PHE A 77 12.14 20.41 3.69
CA PHE A 77 11.14 21.35 4.19
C PHE A 77 10.80 21.11 5.67
N PHE A 78 10.78 19.85 6.11
CA PHE A 78 10.57 19.52 7.52
C PHE A 78 11.66 20.14 8.40
N PHE A 79 12.94 19.88 8.12
CA PHE A 79 14.03 20.42 8.93
C PHE A 79 14.20 21.93 8.78
N LEU A 80 13.85 22.50 7.62
CA LEU A 80 13.82 23.94 7.41
C LEU A 80 12.81 24.61 8.33
N ILE A 81 11.56 24.12 8.35
CA ILE A 81 10.51 24.68 9.21
C ILE A 81 10.83 24.42 10.68
N PHE A 82 11.29 23.22 11.02
CA PHE A 82 11.63 22.84 12.39
C PHE A 82 12.74 23.70 12.97
N PHE A 83 13.70 24.10 12.13
CA PHE A 83 14.77 24.99 12.53
C PHE A 83 14.25 26.34 13.05
N PHE A 84 13.19 26.91 12.44
CA PHE A 84 12.58 28.18 12.87
C PHE A 84 11.49 28.02 13.93
N SER A 85 10.61 27.04 13.79
CA SER A 85 9.46 26.89 14.68
C SER A 85 9.78 26.17 15.98
N LYS A 86 10.82 25.32 15.98
CA LYS A 86 11.09 24.31 17.01
C LYS A 86 9.89 23.42 17.35
N ASP A 87 8.85 23.43 16.51
CA ASP A 87 7.62 22.69 16.69
C ASP A 87 7.50 21.58 15.64
N ILE A 88 7.38 20.35 16.12
CA ILE A 88 7.34 19.16 15.28
C ILE A 88 6.08 19.16 14.42
N LEU A 89 4.92 19.55 14.98
CA LEU A 89 3.63 19.46 14.29
C LEU A 89 3.56 20.43 13.10
N THR A 90 3.92 21.69 13.32
CA THR A 90 4.04 22.73 12.28
C THR A 90 4.99 22.29 11.17
N SER A 91 6.10 21.65 11.53
CA SER A 91 7.10 21.18 10.58
C SER A 91 6.61 20.05 9.70
N ILE A 92 5.90 19.07 10.28
CA ILE A 92 5.28 17.97 9.52
C ILE A 92 4.23 18.56 8.56
N MET A 93 3.30 19.36 9.08
CA MET A 93 2.18 19.88 8.30
C MET A 93 2.64 20.82 7.19
N GLY A 94 3.62 21.68 7.46
CA GLY A 94 4.18 22.58 6.46
C GLY A 94 4.98 21.85 5.38
N ALA A 95 5.79 20.85 5.75
CA ALA A 95 6.55 20.06 4.77
C ALA A 95 5.62 19.33 3.78
N PHE A 96 4.56 18.68 4.30
CA PHE A 96 3.57 18.05 3.43
C PHE A 96 2.74 19.08 2.65
N SER A 97 2.34 20.21 3.25
CA SER A 97 1.60 21.26 2.55
C SER A 97 2.38 21.79 1.35
N ILE A 98 3.65 22.13 1.52
CA ILE A 98 4.51 22.61 0.42
C ILE A 98 4.69 21.53 -0.64
N TYR A 99 4.92 20.28 -0.24
CA TYR A 99 5.11 19.18 -1.17
C TYR A 99 3.84 18.86 -2.00
N LEU A 100 2.67 18.90 -1.37
CA LEU A 100 1.39 18.56 -2.00
C LEU A 100 1.03 19.49 -3.18
N TRP A 101 1.49 20.75 -3.19
CA TRP A 101 1.33 21.63 -4.35
C TRP A 101 1.91 21.02 -5.63
N PHE A 102 3.09 20.40 -5.54
CA PHE A 102 3.69 19.69 -6.67
C PHE A 102 2.91 18.42 -7.04
N GLY A 103 2.47 17.67 -6.01
CA GLY A 103 1.67 16.45 -6.19
C GLY A 103 0.35 16.68 -6.91
N ILE A 104 -0.37 17.77 -6.61
CA ILE A 104 -1.62 18.14 -7.29
C ILE A 104 -1.37 18.40 -8.78
N PHE A 105 -0.31 19.11 -9.13
CA PHE A 105 0.03 19.38 -10.52
C PHE A 105 0.40 18.11 -11.29
N GLU A 106 1.18 17.22 -10.66
CA GLU A 106 1.60 15.95 -11.25
C GLU A 106 0.42 15.00 -11.48
N LEU A 107 -0.46 14.91 -10.49
CA LEU A 107 -1.58 13.97 -10.47
C LEU A 107 -2.89 14.57 -11.00
N LYS A 108 -2.84 15.71 -11.69
CA LYS A 108 -4.02 16.40 -12.25
C LYS A 108 -4.88 15.56 -13.20
N ASP A 109 -4.29 14.54 -13.83
CA ASP A 109 -5.00 13.63 -14.72
C ASP A 109 -5.68 12.47 -13.97
N TYR A 110 -5.45 12.33 -12.65
CA TYR A 110 -6.06 11.29 -11.82
C TYR A 110 -7.27 11.88 -11.09
N PRO A 111 -8.51 11.63 -11.57
CA PRO A 111 -9.68 12.40 -11.14
C PRO A 111 -9.99 12.26 -9.65
N VAL A 112 -9.80 11.06 -9.07
CA VAL A 112 -10.05 10.80 -7.65
C VAL A 112 -8.86 11.25 -6.79
N LEU A 113 -7.65 10.84 -7.16
CA LEU A 113 -6.45 11.11 -6.37
C LEU A 113 -6.16 12.62 -6.30
N ASN A 114 -6.35 13.35 -7.41
CA ASN A 114 -6.17 14.80 -7.43
C ASN A 114 -7.09 15.51 -6.43
N LYS A 115 -8.38 15.15 -6.40
CA LYS A 115 -9.36 15.70 -5.45
C LYS A 115 -8.98 15.39 -4.00
N ILE A 116 -8.51 14.16 -3.71
CA ILE A 116 -8.03 13.81 -2.36
C ILE A 116 -6.83 14.68 -1.96
N LEU A 117 -5.88 14.88 -2.87
CA LEU A 117 -4.70 15.73 -2.60
C LEU A 117 -5.07 17.19 -2.39
N ILE A 118 -6.10 17.71 -3.07
CA ILE A 118 -6.63 19.06 -2.83
C ILE A 118 -7.19 19.18 -1.40
N ILE A 119 -7.94 18.18 -0.93
CA ILE A 119 -8.46 18.14 0.45
C ILE A 119 -7.29 18.17 1.44
N SER A 120 -6.32 17.26 1.27
CA SER A 120 -5.15 17.19 2.14
C SER A 120 -4.34 18.48 2.13
N LEU A 121 -4.14 19.10 0.96
CA LEU A 121 -3.42 20.36 0.84
C LEU A 121 -4.11 21.47 1.62
N ALA A 122 -5.42 21.65 1.41
CA ALA A 122 -6.19 22.69 2.08
C ALA A 122 -6.15 22.51 3.61
N THR A 123 -6.36 21.29 4.09
CA THR A 123 -6.30 20.99 5.53
C THR A 123 -4.90 21.23 6.11
N TYR A 124 -3.84 20.73 5.46
CA TYR A 124 -2.48 20.91 5.96
C TYR A 124 -2.02 22.37 5.89
N ASN A 125 -2.48 23.13 4.89
CA ASN A 125 -2.18 24.55 4.78
C ASN A 125 -2.82 25.35 5.92
N ILE A 126 -4.08 25.05 6.28
CA ILE A 126 -4.75 25.68 7.42
C ILE A 126 -3.99 25.41 8.72
N ILE A 127 -3.60 24.15 8.97
CA ILE A 127 -2.83 23.80 10.18
C ILE A 127 -1.45 24.45 10.16
N PHE A 128 -0.79 24.49 9.01
CA PHE A 128 0.55 25.07 8.88
C PHE A 128 0.54 26.60 9.13
N VAL A 129 -0.40 27.33 8.53
CA VAL A 129 -0.56 28.77 8.76
C VAL A 129 -0.91 29.03 10.23
N ALA A 130 -1.80 28.22 10.82
CA ALA A 130 -2.10 28.29 12.24
C ALA A 130 -0.86 28.05 13.12
N GLY A 131 0.01 27.11 12.74
CA GLY A 131 1.29 26.86 13.41
C GLY A 131 2.25 28.05 13.35
N ILE A 132 2.35 28.73 12.21
CA ILE A 132 3.14 29.96 12.07
C ILE A 132 2.58 31.04 12.99
N ILE A 133 1.26 31.27 12.97
CA ILE A 133 0.59 32.27 13.81
C ILE A 133 0.82 31.95 15.30
N SER A 134 0.64 30.70 15.70
CA SER A 134 0.89 30.25 17.07
C SER A 134 2.34 30.50 17.51
N ASN A 135 3.32 30.23 16.64
CA ASN A 135 4.72 30.51 16.94
C ASN A 135 5.01 32.01 17.11
N VAL A 136 4.36 32.88 16.32
CA VAL A 136 4.50 34.33 16.42
C VAL A 136 3.82 34.88 17.68
N LEU A 137 2.66 34.34 18.05
CA LEU A 137 1.92 34.76 19.25
C LEU A 137 2.50 34.19 20.55
N GLY A 138 3.35 33.15 20.47
CA GLY A 138 3.84 32.42 21.63
C GLY A 138 2.75 31.56 22.31
N ASP A 139 1.63 31.31 21.62
CA ASP A 139 0.47 30.58 22.15
C ASP A 139 0.04 29.45 21.19
N PRO A 140 0.03 28.18 21.63
CA PRO A 140 -0.37 27.05 20.81
C PRO A 140 -1.89 26.94 20.54
N ILE A 141 -2.73 27.83 21.08
CA ILE A 141 -4.19 27.72 20.95
C ILE A 141 -4.66 27.68 19.48
N VAL A 142 -4.04 28.46 18.60
CA VAL A 142 -4.43 28.56 17.18
C VAL A 142 -4.11 27.26 16.44
N ILE A 143 -2.90 26.72 16.58
CA ILE A 143 -2.52 25.43 15.98
C ILE A 143 -3.33 24.27 16.55
N ASN A 144 -3.52 24.24 17.88
CA ASN A 144 -4.30 23.20 18.53
C ASN A 144 -5.74 23.19 18.04
N THR A 145 -6.33 24.38 17.85
CA THR A 145 -7.69 24.54 17.32
C THR A 145 -7.77 24.13 15.86
N ALA A 146 -6.84 24.59 15.03
CA ALA A 146 -6.79 24.20 13.62
C ALA A 146 -6.66 22.68 13.46
N PHE A 147 -5.83 22.02 14.27
CA PHE A 147 -5.68 20.57 14.24
C PHE A 147 -6.94 19.86 14.76
N SER A 148 -7.52 20.31 15.87
CA SER A 148 -8.73 19.71 16.47
C SER A 148 -9.92 19.73 15.52
N PHE A 149 -10.04 20.77 14.69
CA PHE A 149 -11.08 20.89 13.67
C PHE A 149 -10.68 20.39 12.28
N SER A 150 -9.45 19.90 12.10
CA SER A 150 -8.92 19.50 10.80
C SER A 150 -9.72 18.36 10.16
N PHE A 151 -10.23 17.45 10.97
CA PHE A 151 -11.13 16.38 10.55
C PHE A 151 -12.42 16.91 9.89
N TRP A 152 -13.03 17.97 10.43
CA TRP A 152 -14.25 18.57 9.87
C TRP A 152 -13.99 19.29 8.56
N ILE A 153 -12.80 19.87 8.41
CA ILE A 153 -12.35 20.45 7.14
C ILE A 153 -12.25 19.34 6.09
N ILE A 154 -11.63 18.21 6.42
CA ILE A 154 -11.52 17.05 5.52
C ILE A 154 -12.92 16.53 5.13
N LEU A 155 -13.84 16.42 6.09
CA LEU A 155 -15.22 16.01 5.85
C LEU A 155 -15.94 16.98 4.90
N GLY A 156 -15.92 18.27 5.21
CA GLY A 156 -16.61 19.31 4.44
C GLY A 156 -16.11 19.41 3.01
N LEU A 157 -14.79 19.49 2.82
CA LEU A 157 -14.18 19.53 1.49
C LEU A 157 -14.41 18.24 0.71
N GLY A 158 -14.37 17.09 1.39
CA GLY A 158 -14.70 15.81 0.77
C GLY A 158 -16.13 15.73 0.27
N PHE A 159 -17.09 16.19 1.05
CA PHE A 159 -18.48 16.31 0.60
C PHE A 159 -18.64 17.27 -0.57
N ILE A 160 -17.93 18.40 -0.57
CA ILE A 160 -17.96 19.37 -1.69
C ILE A 160 -17.42 18.74 -2.99
N LEU A 161 -16.31 17.98 -2.93
CA LEU A 161 -15.64 17.46 -4.13
C LEU A 161 -16.21 16.14 -4.67
N PHE A 162 -16.82 15.32 -3.80
CA PHE A 162 -17.28 13.95 -4.11
C PHE A 162 -18.77 13.72 -3.80
N GLY A 163 -19.46 14.70 -3.19
CA GLY A 163 -20.87 14.61 -2.83
C GLY A 163 -21.17 13.59 -1.73
N ARG A 164 -22.41 13.08 -1.71
CA ARG A 164 -22.89 12.09 -0.74
C ARG A 164 -22.08 10.79 -0.74
N LYS A 165 -21.48 10.41 -1.88
CA LYS A 165 -20.63 9.22 -2.00
C LYS A 165 -19.46 9.28 -1.00
N TYR A 166 -18.85 10.44 -0.79
CA TYR A 166 -17.73 10.61 0.15
C TYR A 166 -18.06 10.18 1.58
N ILE A 167 -19.24 10.60 2.07
CA ILE A 167 -19.74 10.30 3.42
C ILE A 167 -19.86 8.78 3.59
N VAL A 168 -20.38 8.11 2.57
CA VAL A 168 -20.61 6.66 2.61
C VAL A 168 -19.30 5.88 2.66
N ILE A 169 -18.30 6.32 1.89
CA ILE A 169 -17.10 5.55 1.57
C ILE A 169 -16.08 5.54 2.69
N TRP A 170 -15.87 6.68 3.33
CA TRP A 170 -14.96 6.82 4.46
C TRP A 170 -15.45 6.16 5.74
N ARG A 171 -16.51 5.34 5.63
CA ARG A 171 -17.20 4.75 6.76
C ARG A 171 -17.64 5.82 7.75
N PHE A 172 -17.99 7.05 7.30
CA PHE A 172 -18.62 8.07 8.16
C PHE A 172 -19.98 7.61 8.74
N MET A 173 -20.37 6.39 8.39
CA MET A 173 -21.47 5.56 8.85
C MET A 173 -21.34 5.08 10.32
N SER A 174 -20.24 5.38 11.00
CA SER A 174 -19.95 4.95 12.37
C SER A 174 -20.64 5.86 13.40
N PRO A 175 -21.35 5.35 14.43
CA PRO A 175 -21.85 6.14 15.56
C PRO A 175 -20.82 7.09 16.17
N GLU A 176 -19.55 6.72 16.12
CA GLU A 176 -18.39 7.44 16.64
C GLU A 176 -18.22 8.85 16.05
N TYR A 177 -18.59 9.06 14.79
CA TYR A 177 -18.51 10.40 14.19
C TYR A 177 -19.65 11.29 14.64
N LEU A 178 -20.84 10.72 14.83
CA LEU A 178 -21.95 11.40 15.49
C LEU A 178 -21.58 11.75 16.93
N THR A 179 -20.91 10.84 17.64
CA THR A 179 -20.33 11.10 18.96
C THR A 179 -19.34 12.25 18.91
N LEU A 180 -18.43 12.28 17.95
CA LEU A 180 -17.47 13.38 17.80
C LEU A 180 -18.18 14.72 17.52
N PHE A 181 -19.22 14.74 16.69
CA PHE A 181 -20.02 15.94 16.44
C PHE A 181 -20.72 16.44 17.70
N LEU A 182 -21.35 15.53 18.44
CA LEU A 182 -22.07 15.86 19.67
C LEU A 182 -21.11 16.26 20.79
N TYR A 183 -19.88 15.76 20.79
CA TYR A 183 -18.83 16.26 21.68
C TYR A 183 -18.47 17.71 21.40
N ILE A 184 -18.47 18.16 20.14
CA ILE A 184 -18.31 19.60 19.83
C ILE A 184 -19.49 20.39 20.37
N ILE A 185 -20.72 19.94 20.13
CA ILE A 185 -21.91 20.63 20.64
C ILE A 185 -21.88 20.70 22.17
N ALA A 186 -21.45 19.64 22.84
CA ALA A 186 -21.26 19.60 24.27
C ALA A 186 -20.25 20.66 24.74
N TRP A 187 -19.10 20.73 24.07
CA TRP A 187 -18.08 21.74 24.35
C TRP A 187 -18.58 23.17 24.13
N LEU A 188 -19.28 23.42 23.03
CA LEU A 188 -19.87 24.74 22.75
C LEU A 188 -20.91 25.12 23.82
N ALA A 189 -21.74 24.17 24.25
CA ALA A 189 -22.70 24.38 25.32
C ALA A 189 -21.98 24.68 26.65
N ILE A 190 -20.91 23.93 26.98
CA ILE A 190 -20.07 24.17 28.17
C ILE A 190 -19.49 25.59 28.15
N VAL A 191 -18.89 26.00 27.03
CA VAL A 191 -18.30 27.35 26.88
C VAL A 191 -19.36 28.42 27.04
N PHE A 192 -20.51 28.27 26.37
CA PHE A 192 -21.62 29.21 26.47
C PHE A 192 -22.13 29.33 27.92
N ILE A 193 -22.33 28.21 28.59
CA ILE A 193 -22.85 28.23 29.97
C ILE A 193 -21.84 28.90 30.92
N ASN A 194 -20.54 28.65 30.75
CA ASN A 194 -19.50 29.28 31.54
C ASN A 194 -19.39 30.79 31.35
N GLU A 195 -19.64 31.26 30.13
CA GLU A 195 -19.53 32.67 29.78
C GLU A 195 -20.78 33.46 30.22
N TYR A 196 -21.97 32.84 30.10
CA TYR A 196 -23.25 33.55 30.25
C TYR A 196 -24.07 33.14 31.50
N THR A 197 -23.61 32.20 32.32
CA THR A 197 -24.31 31.77 33.54
C THR A 197 -23.37 31.71 34.75
N PRO A 198 -23.87 31.74 36.00
CA PRO A 198 -23.03 31.59 37.19
C PRO A 198 -22.50 30.17 37.41
N LEU A 199 -22.81 29.21 36.53
CA LEU A 199 -22.30 27.84 36.59
C LEU A 199 -20.93 27.78 35.90
N SER A 200 -19.90 27.39 36.65
CA SER A 200 -18.56 27.13 36.10
C SER A 200 -18.33 25.64 35.87
N PHE A 201 -18.62 25.21 34.65
CA PHE A 201 -18.01 24.04 34.04
C PHE A 201 -16.54 24.38 33.70
N ILE A 202 -15.70 23.39 33.41
CA ILE A 202 -14.22 23.47 33.33
C ILE A 202 -13.57 23.19 34.68
N SER A 203 -13.49 21.90 34.94
CA SER A 203 -12.53 21.33 35.86
C SER A 203 -12.11 19.99 35.26
N GLN A 204 -11.11 20.01 34.37
CA GLN A 204 -10.31 18.83 34.01
C GLN A 204 -9.48 18.32 35.22
N LYS A 205 -9.88 18.66 36.46
CA LYS A 205 -9.26 18.16 37.69
C LYS A 205 -9.28 16.64 37.66
N ALA A 206 -8.14 16.04 37.98
CA ALA A 206 -8.02 14.60 38.08
C ALA A 206 -8.72 14.12 39.35
N PHE A 207 -9.62 13.15 39.23
CA PHE A 207 -10.36 12.63 40.39
C PHE A 207 -9.42 12.06 41.48
N LEU A 208 -8.33 11.39 41.09
CA LEU A 208 -7.40 10.79 42.05
C LEU A 208 -6.50 11.80 42.78
N PHE A 209 -6.32 13.01 42.22
CA PHE A 209 -5.32 13.97 42.70
C PHE A 209 -5.95 15.31 43.14
N SER A 210 -7.28 15.38 43.23
CA SER A 210 -8.00 16.61 43.57
C SER A 210 -9.23 16.30 44.43
N SER A 211 -9.56 17.20 45.35
CA SER A 211 -10.82 17.12 46.10
C SER A 211 -11.99 17.53 45.22
N PHE A 212 -13.08 16.76 45.26
CA PHE A 212 -14.31 17.02 44.51
C PHE A 212 -15.51 17.21 45.44
N SER A 213 -16.33 18.21 45.17
CA SER A 213 -17.73 18.21 45.59
C SER A 213 -18.59 17.35 44.64
N ILE A 214 -19.74 16.88 45.12
CA ILE A 214 -20.70 16.10 44.31
C ILE A 214 -21.16 16.89 43.08
N TRP A 215 -21.36 18.20 43.23
CA TRP A 215 -21.75 19.09 42.15
C TRP A 215 -20.63 19.25 41.12
N GLU A 216 -19.38 19.44 41.54
CA GLU A 216 -18.22 19.49 40.62
C GLU A 216 -18.03 18.17 39.86
N LEU A 217 -18.35 17.03 40.46
CA LEU A 217 -18.28 15.73 39.79
C LEU A 217 -19.35 15.60 38.69
N LEU A 218 -20.59 16.03 38.97
CA LEU A 218 -21.68 15.99 38.00
C LEU A 218 -21.47 16.97 36.84
N LEU A 219 -20.93 18.15 37.13
CA LEU A 219 -20.63 19.20 36.15
C LEU A 219 -19.27 19.01 35.46
N ASN A 220 -18.57 17.89 35.74
CA ASN A 220 -17.33 17.57 35.07
C ASN A 220 -17.56 17.20 33.59
N VAL A 221 -16.69 17.70 32.70
CA VAL A 221 -16.71 17.42 31.27
C VAL A 221 -16.73 15.91 30.99
N TYR A 222 -15.96 15.09 31.72
CA TYR A 222 -15.96 13.63 31.52
C TYR A 222 -17.34 13.02 31.79
N THR A 223 -18.02 13.46 32.85
CA THR A 223 -19.38 12.99 33.22
C THR A 223 -20.39 13.36 32.13
N ILE A 224 -20.32 14.58 31.59
CA ILE A 224 -21.16 15.04 30.50
C ILE A 224 -20.91 14.22 29.24
N LEU A 225 -19.65 13.99 28.85
CA LEU A 225 -19.30 13.20 27.67
C LEU A 225 -19.72 11.73 27.82
N ILE A 226 -19.65 11.16 29.03
CA ILE A 226 -20.18 9.83 29.34
C ILE A 226 -21.70 9.82 29.16
N ALA A 227 -22.43 10.80 29.70
CA ALA A 227 -23.89 10.89 29.55
C ALA A 227 -24.29 10.99 28.07
N ILE A 228 -23.58 11.82 27.29
CA ILE A 228 -23.81 11.97 25.85
C ILE A 228 -23.55 10.66 25.11
N ASN A 229 -22.46 9.94 25.44
CA ASN A 229 -22.17 8.63 24.84
C ASN A 229 -23.33 7.64 25.03
N TRP A 230 -23.95 7.62 26.21
CA TRP A 230 -25.11 6.77 26.49
C TRP A 230 -26.37 7.23 25.76
N ILE A 231 -26.64 8.55 25.72
CA ILE A 231 -27.76 9.11 24.94
C ILE A 231 -27.64 8.67 23.48
N ILE A 232 -26.47 8.87 22.88
CA ILE A 232 -26.18 8.47 21.49
C ILE A 232 -26.41 6.99 21.27
N TYR A 233 -25.91 6.15 22.17
CA TYR A 233 -26.12 4.72 22.06
C TYR A 233 -27.60 4.37 21.93
N PHE A 234 -28.48 4.97 22.75
CA PHE A 234 -29.92 4.72 22.69
C PHE A 234 -30.61 5.28 21.44
N ILE A 235 -30.21 6.46 20.96
CA ILE A 235 -30.83 7.12 19.79
C ILE A 235 -30.15 6.80 18.46
N SER A 236 -29.05 6.04 18.47
CA SER A 236 -28.22 5.76 17.30
C SER A 236 -28.98 5.12 16.14
N GLY A 237 -29.95 4.24 16.42
CA GLY A 237 -30.72 3.51 15.40
C GLY A 237 -31.42 4.42 14.38
N PRO A 238 -32.40 5.26 14.79
CA PRO A 238 -33.07 6.20 13.89
C PRO A 238 -32.14 7.22 13.22
N ILE A 239 -31.10 7.68 13.93
CA ILE A 239 -30.17 8.67 13.38
C ILE A 239 -29.35 8.05 12.24
N LEU A 240 -28.86 6.83 12.43
CA LEU A 240 -28.16 6.11 11.39
C LEU A 240 -29.09 5.82 10.21
N ASP A 241 -30.35 5.43 10.40
CA ASP A 241 -31.28 5.28 9.26
C ASP A 241 -31.34 6.54 8.40
N PHE A 242 -31.45 7.71 9.03
CA PHE A 242 -31.52 8.99 8.36
C PHE A 242 -30.21 9.36 7.66
N MET A 243 -29.09 9.31 8.39
CA MET A 243 -27.77 9.67 7.85
C MET A 243 -27.35 8.76 6.70
N LEU A 244 -27.69 7.47 6.79
CA LEU A 244 -27.36 6.45 5.81
C LEU A 244 -28.45 6.26 4.76
N GLY A 245 -29.53 7.05 4.78
CA GLY A 245 -30.64 6.90 3.85
C GLY A 245 -31.18 5.46 3.76
N ILE A 246 -31.13 4.72 4.87
CA ILE A 246 -31.56 3.32 4.93
C ILE A 246 -33.08 3.30 4.87
N LYS A 247 -33.60 2.54 3.89
CA LYS A 247 -35.04 2.39 3.70
C LYS A 247 -35.48 1.02 4.21
N PRO A 248 -36.70 0.89 4.76
CA PRO A 248 -37.24 -0.41 5.14
C PRO A 248 -37.24 -1.39 3.97
N LEU A 249 -36.74 -2.61 4.20
CA LEU A 249 -36.74 -3.66 3.19
C LEU A 249 -38.18 -4.17 2.97
N LYS A 250 -38.59 -4.26 1.70
CA LYS A 250 -39.92 -4.76 1.29
C LYS A 250 -39.90 -6.15 0.64
N ASP A 251 -38.72 -6.67 0.29
CA ASP A 251 -38.59 -7.96 -0.37
C ASP A 251 -38.87 -9.12 0.61
N LYS A 252 -39.98 -9.84 0.40
CA LYS A 252 -40.41 -10.96 1.25
C LYS A 252 -39.42 -12.12 1.25
N ARG A 253 -38.73 -12.40 0.14
CA ARG A 253 -37.77 -13.51 0.05
C ARG A 253 -36.60 -13.25 0.99
N LEU A 254 -36.03 -12.05 0.89
CA LEU A 254 -34.87 -11.66 1.68
C LEU A 254 -35.21 -11.44 3.16
N LEU A 255 -36.39 -10.90 3.45
CA LEU A 255 -36.92 -10.86 4.82
C LEU A 255 -37.05 -12.27 5.42
N GLY A 256 -37.58 -13.23 4.67
CA GLY A 256 -37.68 -14.62 5.10
C GLY A 256 -36.31 -15.26 5.39
N LEU A 257 -35.32 -14.99 4.54
CA LEU A 257 -33.95 -15.44 4.74
C LEU A 257 -33.32 -14.84 6.01
N ILE A 258 -33.46 -13.52 6.21
CA ILE A 258 -32.96 -12.85 7.42
C ILE A 258 -33.65 -13.39 8.67
N ASP A 259 -34.97 -13.63 8.59
CA ASP A 259 -35.74 -14.19 9.70
C ASP A 259 -35.29 -15.62 10.03
N GLN A 260 -34.97 -16.44 9.03
CA GLN A 260 -34.38 -17.76 9.23
C GLN A 260 -33.05 -17.67 9.98
N VAL A 261 -32.09 -16.88 9.47
CA VAL A 261 -30.76 -16.71 10.10
C VAL A 261 -30.88 -16.13 11.51
N LYS A 262 -31.82 -15.21 11.74
CA LYS A 262 -32.14 -14.63 13.05
C LYS A 262 -32.60 -15.71 14.05
N LEU A 263 -33.44 -16.65 13.60
CA LEU A 263 -33.89 -17.77 14.42
C LEU A 263 -32.73 -18.72 14.72
N ASP A 264 -31.90 -19.05 13.73
CA ASP A 264 -30.72 -19.92 13.90
C ASP A 264 -29.72 -19.35 14.92
N ILE A 265 -29.53 -18.01 14.93
CA ILE A 265 -28.70 -17.31 15.92
C ILE A 265 -29.34 -17.26 17.32
N GLY A 266 -30.66 -17.47 17.41
CA GLY A 266 -31.43 -17.43 18.63
C GLY A 266 -31.81 -16.01 19.08
N ILE A 267 -32.09 -15.10 18.14
CA ILE A 267 -32.69 -13.79 18.44
C ILE A 267 -34.21 -13.92 18.38
N LYS A 268 -34.87 -13.83 19.55
CA LYS A 268 -36.34 -13.92 19.67
C LYS A 268 -37.08 -12.59 19.41
N GLY A 269 -36.38 -11.46 19.56
CA GLY A 269 -36.98 -10.13 19.43
C GLY A 269 -37.07 -9.65 17.98
N LYS A 270 -37.85 -8.58 17.75
CA LYS A 270 -37.92 -7.90 16.45
C LYS A 270 -36.56 -7.29 16.11
N VAL A 271 -36.13 -7.53 14.87
CA VAL A 271 -34.99 -6.85 14.24
C VAL A 271 -35.56 -6.08 13.07
N LYS A 272 -35.32 -4.76 13.01
CA LYS A 272 -35.75 -3.95 11.87
C LYS A 272 -34.75 -4.15 10.74
N VAL A 273 -35.25 -4.46 9.55
CA VAL A 273 -34.43 -4.71 8.37
C VAL A 273 -34.54 -3.54 7.41
N GLY A 274 -33.40 -2.98 7.05
CA GLY A 274 -33.28 -1.90 6.08
C GLY A 274 -32.36 -2.25 4.91
N ILE A 275 -32.40 -1.40 3.88
CA ILE A 275 -31.51 -1.48 2.72
C ILE A 275 -30.97 -0.10 2.36
N GLY A 276 -29.68 -0.05 2.00
CA GLY A 276 -28.99 1.10 1.43
C GLY A 276 -28.34 0.74 0.10
N ASN A 277 -28.51 1.60 -0.90
CA ASN A 277 -28.02 1.37 -2.26
C ASN A 277 -26.59 1.92 -2.41
N TYR A 278 -25.60 1.01 -2.39
CA TYR A 278 -24.18 1.37 -2.31
C TYR A 278 -23.29 0.42 -3.10
N PRO A 279 -22.14 0.87 -3.64
CA PRO A 279 -21.31 0.08 -4.56
C PRO A 279 -20.58 -1.13 -3.93
N ILE A 280 -20.85 -1.47 -2.68
CA ILE A 280 -20.22 -2.56 -1.93
C ILE A 280 -21.32 -3.50 -1.46
N LEU A 281 -21.06 -4.81 -1.48
CA LEU A 281 -21.84 -5.77 -0.72
C LEU A 281 -21.36 -5.79 0.73
N ASN A 282 -22.19 -5.33 1.64
CA ASN A 282 -21.97 -5.43 3.07
C ASN A 282 -23.31 -5.57 3.80
N ALA A 283 -23.26 -5.91 5.09
CA ALA A 283 -24.37 -5.65 5.99
C ALA A 283 -23.84 -4.96 7.24
N MET A 284 -24.73 -4.34 7.99
CA MET A 284 -24.38 -3.68 9.24
C MET A 284 -25.46 -3.95 10.27
N ALA A 285 -25.08 -4.53 11.41
CA ALA A 285 -25.90 -4.51 12.61
C ALA A 285 -25.64 -3.24 13.43
N TYR A 286 -26.71 -2.55 13.83
CA TYR A 286 -26.61 -1.28 14.55
C TYR A 286 -27.83 -1.04 15.45
N GLY A 287 -27.74 0.04 16.22
CA GLY A 287 -28.72 0.42 17.22
C GLY A 287 -28.41 -0.14 18.61
N SER A 288 -29.23 0.27 19.57
CA SER A 288 -29.11 -0.15 20.96
C SER A 288 -29.66 -1.56 21.16
N PHE A 289 -29.39 -2.14 22.33
CA PHE A 289 -29.97 -3.43 22.70
C PHE A 289 -31.52 -3.44 22.73
N LEU A 290 -32.15 -2.26 22.82
CA LEU A 290 -33.59 -2.04 22.78
C LEU A 290 -34.12 -1.82 21.35
N ASP A 291 -33.30 -1.29 20.44
CA ASP A 291 -33.65 -1.02 19.04
C ASP A 291 -32.69 -1.73 18.09
N LYS A 292 -32.93 -3.03 17.88
CA LYS A 292 -32.07 -3.89 17.04
C LYS A 292 -32.37 -3.66 15.57
N ARG A 293 -31.35 -3.30 14.79
CA ARG A 293 -31.46 -3.03 13.36
C ARG A 293 -30.37 -3.75 12.59
N ILE A 294 -30.70 -4.12 11.36
CA ILE A 294 -29.75 -4.59 10.37
C ILE A 294 -30.03 -3.89 9.05
N ALA A 295 -28.98 -3.43 8.37
CA ALA A 295 -29.07 -2.85 7.04
C ALA A 295 -28.22 -3.65 6.07
N LEU A 296 -28.82 -4.01 4.94
CA LEU A 296 -28.10 -4.54 3.79
C LEU A 296 -27.61 -3.38 2.94
N ILE A 297 -26.32 -3.39 2.62
CA ILE A 297 -25.63 -2.39 1.83
C ILE A 297 -25.25 -3.11 0.54
N ALA A 298 -25.89 -2.77 -0.57
CA ALA A 298 -25.60 -3.38 -1.87
C ALA A 298 -26.12 -2.48 -2.99
N GLU A 299 -25.44 -2.44 -4.13
CA GLU A 299 -25.89 -1.65 -5.28
C GLU A 299 -27.13 -2.32 -5.88
N ASN A 300 -27.04 -3.65 -5.98
CA ASN A 300 -28.12 -4.53 -6.32
C ASN A 300 -28.05 -5.80 -5.48
N TYR A 301 -28.79 -5.85 -4.37
CA TYR A 301 -28.84 -7.02 -3.51
C TYR A 301 -29.36 -8.30 -4.23
N LYS A 302 -30.01 -8.16 -5.40
CA LYS A 302 -30.51 -9.30 -6.18
C LYS A 302 -29.43 -10.01 -6.99
N SER A 303 -28.30 -9.34 -7.27
CA SER A 303 -27.19 -9.94 -8.02
C SER A 303 -26.19 -10.69 -7.14
N VAL A 304 -26.42 -10.69 -5.82
CA VAL A 304 -25.53 -11.34 -4.87
C VAL A 304 -26.02 -12.75 -4.59
N PRO A 305 -25.14 -13.76 -4.62
CA PRO A 305 -25.48 -15.13 -4.23
C PRO A 305 -26.11 -15.22 -2.83
N GLU A 306 -27.17 -16.02 -2.72
CA GLU A 306 -27.96 -16.12 -1.50
C GLU A 306 -27.14 -16.66 -0.30
N ASP A 307 -26.20 -17.56 -0.57
CA ASP A 307 -25.28 -18.14 0.40
C ASP A 307 -24.37 -17.06 1.02
N GLU A 308 -23.77 -16.19 0.22
CA GLU A 308 -22.96 -15.07 0.71
C GLU A 308 -23.78 -14.11 1.58
N VAL A 309 -25.01 -13.80 1.15
CA VAL A 309 -25.92 -12.95 1.91
C VAL A 309 -26.22 -13.58 3.28
N LYS A 310 -26.48 -14.89 3.34
CA LYS A 310 -26.67 -15.63 4.61
C LYS A 310 -25.44 -15.52 5.51
N GLY A 311 -24.24 -15.73 4.97
CA GLY A 311 -22.99 -15.63 5.73
C GLY A 311 -22.77 -14.25 6.35
N ILE A 312 -22.97 -13.19 5.55
CA ILE A 312 -22.82 -11.80 6.01
C ILE A 312 -23.88 -11.47 7.07
N ILE A 313 -25.16 -11.78 6.82
CA ILE A 313 -26.25 -11.53 7.79
C ILE A 313 -26.00 -12.29 9.10
N ALA A 314 -25.53 -13.54 9.02
CA ALA A 314 -25.23 -14.35 10.18
C ALA A 314 -24.13 -13.70 11.05
N HIS A 315 -23.08 -13.18 10.43
CA HIS A 315 -22.03 -12.42 11.11
C HIS A 315 -22.56 -11.17 11.82
N GLU A 316 -23.33 -10.34 11.12
CA GLU A 316 -23.88 -9.11 11.69
C GLU A 316 -24.91 -9.38 12.81
N LEU A 317 -25.77 -10.38 12.63
CA LEU A 317 -26.70 -10.79 13.69
C LEU A 317 -25.97 -11.43 14.88
N ALA A 318 -24.80 -12.04 14.69
CA ALA A 318 -23.98 -12.50 15.79
C ALA A 318 -23.47 -11.33 16.66
N HIS A 319 -23.11 -10.19 16.07
CA HIS A 319 -22.82 -8.96 16.81
C HIS A 319 -24.03 -8.50 17.64
N THR A 320 -25.23 -8.52 17.05
CA THR A 320 -26.48 -8.19 17.73
C THR A 320 -26.76 -9.12 18.91
N LYS A 321 -26.58 -10.43 18.71
CA LYS A 321 -26.78 -11.45 19.77
C LYS A 321 -25.76 -11.30 20.89
N GLY A 322 -24.51 -11.01 20.56
CA GLY A 322 -23.43 -10.75 21.50
C GLY A 322 -23.51 -9.39 22.20
N LYS A 323 -24.44 -8.52 21.81
CA LYS A 323 -24.57 -7.13 22.30
C LYS A 323 -23.25 -6.35 22.14
N HIS A 324 -22.55 -6.52 21.03
CA HIS A 324 -21.21 -5.94 20.85
C HIS A 324 -21.23 -4.40 20.87
N THR A 325 -22.30 -3.77 20.35
CA THR A 325 -22.47 -2.30 20.43
C THR A 325 -22.54 -1.82 21.88
N LEU A 326 -23.25 -2.55 22.77
CA LEU A 326 -23.29 -2.24 24.20
C LEU A 326 -21.92 -2.39 24.87
N ILE A 327 -21.19 -3.47 24.53
CA ILE A 327 -19.84 -3.70 25.06
C ILE A 327 -18.91 -2.56 24.64
N LEU A 328 -19.00 -2.11 23.39
CA LEU A 328 -18.20 -0.99 22.90
C LEU A 328 -18.55 0.32 23.64
N THR A 329 -19.83 0.59 23.89
CA THR A 329 -20.26 1.72 24.74
C THR A 329 -19.62 1.67 26.13
N PHE A 330 -19.60 0.50 26.78
CA PHE A 330 -18.94 0.32 28.07
C PHE A 330 -17.43 0.51 28.01
N ILE A 331 -16.76 0.04 26.94
CA ILE A 331 -15.32 0.26 26.74
C ILE A 331 -15.04 1.77 26.62
N THR A 332 -15.80 2.49 25.81
CA THR A 332 -15.68 3.96 25.66
C THR A 332 -15.95 4.68 26.99
N THR A 333 -16.96 4.27 27.75
CA THR A 333 -17.21 4.80 29.10
C THR A 333 -16.04 4.50 30.04
N GLY A 334 -15.46 3.30 29.99
CA GLY A 334 -14.28 2.93 30.77
C GLY A 334 -13.06 3.79 30.43
N ASP A 335 -12.82 4.07 29.14
CA ASP A 335 -11.76 4.99 28.69
C ASP A 335 -11.96 6.40 29.24
N LEU A 336 -13.18 6.95 29.16
CA LEU A 336 -13.50 8.27 29.71
C LEU A 336 -13.36 8.32 31.23
N ILE A 337 -13.75 7.26 31.95
CA ILE A 337 -13.53 7.16 33.40
C ILE A 337 -12.03 7.11 33.71
N PHE A 338 -11.26 6.30 32.99
CA PHE A 338 -9.81 6.24 33.17
C PHE A 338 -9.17 7.63 32.95
N ARG A 339 -9.55 8.32 31.88
CA ARG A 339 -9.10 9.69 31.61
C ARG A 339 -9.48 10.67 32.73
N MET A 340 -10.70 10.59 33.24
CA MET A 340 -11.17 11.37 34.39
C MET A 340 -10.34 11.11 35.66
N LEU A 341 -10.01 9.84 35.94
CA LEU A 341 -9.23 9.46 37.12
C LEU A 341 -7.84 10.11 37.11
N PHE A 342 -7.18 10.17 35.95
CA PHE A 342 -5.82 10.67 35.79
C PHE A 342 -5.74 12.11 35.26
N GLY A 343 -6.86 12.77 34.97
CA GLY A 343 -6.88 14.11 34.37
C GLY A 343 -6.31 14.17 32.95
N ILE A 344 -6.37 13.06 32.21
CA ILE A 344 -5.92 12.99 30.81
C ILE A 344 -7.03 13.58 29.93
N PRO A 345 -6.74 14.49 28.97
CA PRO A 345 -7.78 15.11 28.15
C PRO A 345 -8.70 14.08 27.47
N ALA A 346 -9.99 14.39 27.36
CA ALA A 346 -10.98 13.46 26.80
C ALA A 346 -10.91 13.40 25.27
N THR A 347 -10.72 14.57 24.64
CA THR A 347 -10.85 14.81 23.22
C THR A 347 -9.81 15.82 22.74
N TYR A 348 -9.65 16.00 21.43
CA TYR A 348 -8.80 17.08 20.90
C TYR A 348 -9.35 18.48 21.24
N TYR A 349 -10.67 18.62 21.36
CA TYR A 349 -11.34 19.90 21.67
C TYR A 349 -11.03 20.45 23.06
N ASP A 350 -10.55 19.60 23.97
CA ASP A 350 -10.01 20.03 25.26
C ASP A 350 -8.88 21.06 25.10
N TYR A 351 -8.11 21.01 24.01
CA TYR A 351 -7.04 21.97 23.72
C TYR A 351 -7.51 23.26 23.04
N THR A 352 -8.79 23.32 22.64
CA THR A 352 -9.43 24.52 22.08
C THR A 352 -10.26 25.25 23.14
N PHE A 353 -11.06 24.50 23.90
CA PHE A 353 -12.04 25.06 24.83
C PHE A 353 -11.67 24.89 26.30
N GLY A 354 -10.64 24.09 26.60
CA GLY A 354 -10.12 23.83 27.94
C GLY A 354 -8.67 24.28 28.11
N ASN A 355 -8.04 23.85 29.21
CA ASN A 355 -6.64 24.14 29.50
C ASN A 355 -5.89 22.89 30.00
N PRO A 356 -5.62 21.93 29.11
CA PRO A 356 -5.03 20.64 29.48
C PRO A 356 -3.55 20.78 29.82
N GLN A 357 -3.13 20.10 30.90
CA GLN A 357 -1.72 20.11 31.34
C GLN A 357 -0.80 19.26 30.45
N LEU A 358 -1.33 18.21 29.82
CA LEU A 358 -0.56 17.34 28.94
C LEU A 358 -0.26 18.06 27.63
N PRO A 359 0.99 18.13 27.14
CA PRO A 359 1.26 18.76 25.84
C PRO A 359 0.58 18.02 24.67
N PHE A 360 0.12 18.76 23.67
CA PHE A 360 -0.72 18.23 22.58
C PHE A 360 -0.09 17.08 21.78
N VAL A 361 1.21 17.16 21.50
CA VAL A 361 1.93 16.09 20.78
C VAL A 361 1.94 14.79 21.59
N PHE A 362 2.15 14.86 22.91
CA PHE A 362 2.09 13.68 23.77
C PHE A 362 0.67 13.11 23.85
N PHE A 363 -0.35 13.97 23.82
CA PHE A 363 -1.74 13.53 23.71
C PHE A 363 -2.03 12.77 22.41
N ILE A 364 -1.54 13.25 21.26
CA ILE A 364 -1.66 12.52 19.98
C ILE A 364 -1.01 11.13 20.09
N LEU A 365 0.21 11.04 20.63
CA LEU A 365 0.93 9.78 20.79
C LEU A 365 0.23 8.82 21.77
N LEU A 366 -0.27 9.34 22.88
CA LEU A 366 -1.04 8.58 23.87
C LEU A 366 -2.33 8.03 23.25
N ASN A 367 -3.08 8.85 22.50
CA ASN A 367 -4.28 8.37 21.81
C ASN A 367 -3.93 7.31 20.77
N LEU A 368 -2.84 7.43 20.01
CA LEU A 368 -2.40 6.38 19.09
C LEU A 368 -2.18 5.05 19.81
N LEU A 369 -1.57 5.07 21.00
CA LEU A 369 -1.40 3.88 21.83
C LEU A 369 -2.73 3.32 22.34
N ILE A 370 -3.62 4.18 22.85
CA ILE A 370 -4.96 3.79 23.31
C ILE A 370 -5.76 3.18 22.17
N TYR A 371 -5.72 3.76 20.96
CA TYR A 371 -6.39 3.22 19.78
C TYR A 371 -5.92 1.81 19.43
N ILE A 372 -4.62 1.52 19.52
CA ILE A 372 -4.09 0.16 19.31
C ILE A 372 -4.72 -0.80 20.31
N ILE A 373 -4.87 -0.40 21.58
CA ILE A 373 -5.50 -1.21 22.63
C ILE A 373 -7.00 -1.39 22.37
N LEU A 374 -7.73 -0.33 22.03
CA LEU A 374 -9.15 -0.39 21.71
C LEU A 374 -9.43 -1.31 20.52
N PHE A 375 -8.60 -1.25 19.47
CA PHE A 375 -8.71 -2.16 18.33
C PHE A 375 -8.46 -3.62 18.68
N MET A 376 -7.65 -3.93 19.70
CA MET A 376 -7.57 -5.31 20.20
C MET A 376 -8.92 -5.79 20.73
N PHE A 377 -9.66 -4.97 21.48
CA PHE A 377 -11.00 -5.33 21.94
C PHE A 377 -11.98 -5.50 20.78
N VAL A 378 -11.97 -4.59 19.80
CA VAL A 378 -12.81 -4.69 18.60
C VAL A 378 -12.53 -6.01 17.85
N ARG A 379 -11.25 -6.37 17.65
CA ARG A 379 -10.88 -7.66 17.01
C ARG A 379 -11.35 -8.89 17.79
N ILE A 380 -11.38 -8.83 19.12
CA ILE A 380 -11.96 -9.92 19.92
C ILE A 380 -13.47 -10.05 19.65
N LEU A 381 -14.17 -8.92 19.50
CA LEU A 381 -15.60 -8.90 19.18
C LEU A 381 -15.85 -9.44 17.76
N GLU A 382 -14.99 -9.10 16.79
CA GLU A 382 -15.01 -9.68 15.44
C GLU A 382 -14.86 -11.21 15.48
N GLY A 383 -13.81 -11.72 16.13
CA GLY A 383 -13.57 -13.15 16.23
C GLY A 383 -14.68 -13.90 17.00
N LYS A 384 -15.35 -13.24 17.95
CA LYS A 384 -16.53 -13.81 18.64
C LYS A 384 -17.74 -13.91 17.69
N ALA A 385 -17.94 -12.95 16.80
CA ALA A 385 -18.99 -13.01 15.80
C ALA A 385 -18.69 -14.10 14.77
N ASP A 386 -17.47 -14.14 14.22
CA ASP A 386 -17.00 -15.21 13.32
C ASP A 386 -17.21 -16.60 13.96
N GLN A 387 -16.83 -16.75 15.23
CA GLN A 387 -17.02 -18.00 15.98
C GLN A 387 -18.50 -18.37 16.16
N LYS A 388 -19.38 -17.39 16.37
CA LYS A 388 -20.81 -17.66 16.53
C LYS A 388 -21.44 -18.05 15.19
N THR A 389 -21.06 -17.38 14.10
CA THR A 389 -21.49 -17.67 12.73
C THR A 389 -21.11 -19.07 12.29
N LYS A 390 -19.88 -19.52 12.59
CA LYS A 390 -19.50 -20.90 12.27
C LYS A 390 -20.26 -21.94 13.09
N LYS A 391 -20.55 -21.66 14.37
CA LYS A 391 -21.23 -22.60 15.28
C LYS A 391 -22.67 -22.90 14.88
N ILE A 392 -23.31 -21.99 14.15
CA ILE A 392 -24.68 -22.15 13.64
C ILE A 392 -24.73 -22.71 12.21
N GLY A 393 -23.57 -23.03 11.61
CA GLY A 393 -23.48 -23.70 10.32
C GLY A 393 -23.11 -22.83 9.12
N TYR A 394 -23.01 -21.49 9.27
CA TYR A 394 -22.78 -20.56 8.15
C TYR A 394 -21.28 -20.28 7.86
N ALA A 395 -20.40 -21.24 8.15
CA ALA A 395 -18.96 -21.04 8.02
C ALA A 395 -18.51 -20.91 6.55
N LYS A 396 -19.02 -21.78 5.67
CA LYS A 396 -18.65 -21.82 4.24
C LYS A 396 -19.14 -20.55 3.53
N GLU A 397 -20.37 -20.16 3.84
CA GLU A 397 -21.05 -18.95 3.37
C GLU A 397 -20.26 -17.69 3.72
N LEU A 398 -19.85 -17.56 4.99
CA LEU A 398 -19.04 -16.42 5.44
C LEU A 398 -17.68 -16.39 4.74
N VAL A 399 -17.02 -17.54 4.55
CA VAL A 399 -15.75 -17.60 3.82
C VAL A 399 -15.91 -17.21 2.35
N LYS A 400 -16.98 -17.66 1.67
CA LYS A 400 -17.31 -17.23 0.29
C LYS A 400 -17.52 -15.72 0.23
N ALA A 401 -18.20 -15.13 1.21
CA ALA A 401 -18.43 -13.68 1.27
C ALA A 401 -17.12 -12.90 1.53
N LEU A 402 -16.27 -13.36 2.45
CA LEU A 402 -14.97 -12.73 2.73
C LEU A 402 -14.05 -12.77 1.51
N TYR A 403 -14.05 -13.88 0.76
CA TYR A 403 -13.28 -13.99 -0.47
C TYR A 403 -13.77 -13.03 -1.56
N ASN A 404 -15.08 -12.89 -1.75
CA ASN A 404 -15.66 -11.91 -2.68
C ASN A 404 -15.29 -10.47 -2.28
N LEU A 405 -15.48 -10.12 -1.00
CA LEU A 405 -15.18 -8.80 -0.48
C LEU A 405 -13.70 -8.44 -0.66
N GLU A 406 -12.78 -9.35 -0.29
CA GLU A 406 -11.34 -9.13 -0.47
C GLU A 406 -10.97 -8.98 -1.96
N SER A 407 -11.64 -9.72 -2.86
CA SER A 407 -11.43 -9.62 -4.30
C SER A 407 -11.87 -8.27 -4.85
N PHE A 408 -12.98 -7.72 -4.36
CA PHE A 408 -13.42 -6.37 -4.69
C PHE A 408 -12.40 -5.29 -4.26
N TYR A 409 -11.67 -5.52 -3.16
CA TYR A 409 -10.61 -4.63 -2.66
C TYR A 409 -9.20 -4.96 -3.18
N ALA A 410 -9.04 -5.86 -4.15
CA ALA A 410 -7.73 -6.39 -4.57
C ALA A 410 -6.72 -5.30 -4.99
N THR A 411 -7.17 -4.21 -5.63
CA THR A 411 -6.29 -3.11 -6.07
C THR A 411 -5.90 -2.14 -4.94
N GLY A 412 -6.63 -2.11 -3.82
CA GLY A 412 -6.46 -1.18 -2.70
C GLY A 412 -6.17 -1.82 -1.34
N ARG A 413 -6.18 -3.15 -1.23
CA ARG A 413 -6.03 -3.94 0.01
C ARG A 413 -4.85 -3.59 0.92
N GLU A 414 -3.74 -3.05 0.41
CA GLU A 414 -2.58 -2.65 1.23
C GLU A 414 -2.65 -1.17 1.70
N PHE A 415 -3.51 -0.33 1.11
CA PHE A 415 -3.70 1.07 1.46
C PHE A 415 -5.17 1.33 1.81
N GLY A 416 -5.48 1.66 3.07
CA GLY A 416 -6.84 1.69 3.63
C GLY A 416 -7.85 2.69 3.02
N LEU A 417 -7.58 3.27 1.86
CA LEU A 417 -8.46 4.18 1.12
C LEU A 417 -8.74 3.59 -0.26
N ASN A 418 -9.87 2.91 -0.43
CA ASN A 418 -10.23 2.34 -1.73
C ASN A 418 -10.85 3.43 -2.64
N THR A 419 -10.00 4.02 -3.48
CA THR A 419 -10.39 5.06 -4.45
C THR A 419 -11.43 4.60 -5.47
N MET A 420 -11.59 3.28 -5.65
CA MET A 420 -12.64 2.70 -6.49
C MET A 420 -14.04 3.18 -6.09
N LEU A 421 -14.29 3.32 -4.80
CA LEU A 421 -15.63 3.65 -4.36
C LEU A 421 -16.01 5.10 -4.72
N LEU A 422 -15.01 5.95 -4.90
CA LEU A 422 -15.17 7.38 -5.21
C LEU A 422 -15.32 7.63 -6.73
N CYS A 423 -15.26 6.58 -7.57
CA CYS A 423 -15.48 6.68 -9.01
C CYS A 423 -16.80 6.02 -9.46
N GLU A 424 -17.22 6.33 -10.68
CA GLU A 424 -18.45 5.76 -11.28
C GLU A 424 -18.14 4.55 -12.17
N GLU A 425 -16.91 4.44 -12.64
CA GLU A 425 -16.45 3.31 -13.44
C GLU A 425 -16.49 2.03 -12.59
N LYS A 426 -17.04 0.96 -13.17
CA LYS A 426 -17.13 -0.36 -12.54
C LYS A 426 -15.98 -1.25 -12.99
N ILE A 427 -15.61 -2.22 -12.17
CA ILE A 427 -14.64 -3.25 -12.55
C ILE A 427 -15.21 -4.04 -13.75
N THR A 428 -14.39 -4.21 -14.78
CA THR A 428 -14.73 -5.08 -15.93
C THR A 428 -14.63 -6.55 -15.53
N GLN A 429 -15.40 -7.42 -16.17
CA GLN A 429 -15.36 -8.87 -15.91
C GLN A 429 -13.93 -9.46 -16.00
N ASP A 430 -13.13 -9.00 -16.96
CA ASP A 430 -11.74 -9.43 -17.16
C ASP A 430 -10.86 -9.09 -15.93
N ASN A 431 -10.97 -7.86 -15.41
CA ASN A 431 -10.26 -7.45 -14.21
C ASN A 431 -10.81 -8.10 -12.94
N GLU A 432 -12.11 -8.38 -12.89
CA GLU A 432 -12.73 -9.11 -11.80
C GLU A 432 -12.15 -10.53 -11.67
N ILE A 433 -11.99 -11.24 -12.80
CA ILE A 433 -11.34 -12.56 -12.83
C ILE A 433 -9.92 -12.47 -12.29
N LEU A 434 -9.13 -11.48 -12.72
CA LEU A 434 -7.76 -11.29 -12.22
C LEU A 434 -7.73 -11.01 -10.72
N ASN A 435 -8.63 -10.16 -10.23
CA ASN A 435 -8.74 -9.82 -8.82
C ASN A 435 -9.07 -11.05 -7.96
N TYR A 436 -9.98 -11.90 -8.42
CA TYR A 436 -10.32 -13.15 -7.75
C TYR A 436 -9.12 -14.10 -7.67
N LEU A 437 -8.46 -14.35 -8.81
CA LEU A 437 -7.27 -15.21 -8.88
C LEU A 437 -6.14 -14.70 -7.97
N GLU A 438 -5.85 -13.40 -8.01
CA GLU A 438 -4.82 -12.78 -7.16
C GLU A 438 -5.19 -12.87 -5.68
N THR A 439 -6.48 -12.74 -5.35
CA THR A 439 -6.96 -12.78 -3.97
C THR A 439 -6.93 -14.19 -3.39
N ALA A 440 -7.31 -15.20 -4.16
CA ALA A 440 -7.19 -16.61 -3.75
C ALA A 440 -5.72 -16.97 -3.46
N ASP A 441 -4.81 -16.64 -4.38
CA ASP A 441 -3.38 -16.84 -4.22
C ASP A 441 -2.83 -16.08 -2.99
N TYR A 442 -3.25 -14.84 -2.80
CA TYR A 442 -2.85 -14.02 -1.67
C TYR A 442 -3.29 -14.61 -0.32
N ILE A 443 -4.56 -14.97 -0.18
CA ILE A 443 -5.10 -15.52 1.07
C ILE A 443 -4.35 -16.82 1.39
N ASN A 444 -4.24 -17.72 0.40
CA ASN A 444 -3.53 -18.99 0.55
C ASN A 444 -2.07 -18.80 1.00
N LYS A 445 -1.29 -17.99 0.26
CA LYS A 445 0.11 -17.67 0.61
C LYS A 445 0.23 -16.97 1.95
N SER A 446 -0.74 -16.18 2.35
CA SER A 446 -0.74 -15.47 3.64
C SER A 446 -1.09 -16.37 4.81
N ILE A 447 -1.87 -17.44 4.62
CA ILE A 447 -2.04 -18.50 5.64
C ILE A 447 -0.71 -19.24 5.87
N ILE A 448 0.10 -19.44 4.82
CA ILE A 448 1.42 -20.08 4.95
C ILE A 448 2.45 -19.12 5.56
N LYS A 449 2.54 -17.90 5.02
CA LYS A 449 3.58 -16.95 5.38
C LYS A 449 3.10 -15.50 5.22
N PRO A 450 2.47 -14.94 6.26
CA PRO A 450 2.05 -13.55 6.28
C PRO A 450 3.20 -12.58 5.96
N LYS A 451 2.93 -11.59 5.08
CA LYS A 451 3.87 -10.50 4.82
C LYS A 451 3.98 -9.60 6.05
N ARG A 452 5.21 -9.18 6.40
CA ARG A 452 5.44 -8.26 7.55
C ARG A 452 4.72 -6.92 7.41
N GLY A 453 4.66 -6.36 6.20
CA GLY A 453 3.96 -5.11 5.96
C GLY A 453 2.47 -5.21 6.28
N SER A 454 1.81 -6.28 5.81
CA SER A 454 0.40 -6.56 6.10
C SER A 454 0.14 -6.74 7.61
N LEU A 455 1.01 -7.48 8.32
CA LEU A 455 0.93 -7.64 9.78
C LEU A 455 1.07 -6.31 10.54
N LEU A 456 2.01 -5.44 10.12
CA LEU A 456 2.22 -4.13 10.74
C LEU A 456 1.08 -3.15 10.43
N SER A 457 0.59 -3.14 9.19
CA SER A 457 -0.58 -2.35 8.79
C SER A 457 -1.81 -2.74 9.61
N ASN A 458 -1.99 -4.03 9.92
CA ASN A 458 -3.12 -4.45 10.72
C ASN A 458 -3.10 -3.90 12.15
N ILE A 459 -1.96 -3.48 12.71
CA ILE A 459 -1.88 -2.88 14.06
C ILE A 459 -2.84 -1.68 14.19
N ILE A 460 -2.98 -0.91 13.12
CA ILE A 460 -3.82 0.29 13.05
C ILE A 460 -5.20 0.05 12.40
N ASN A 461 -5.62 -1.21 12.22
CA ASN A 461 -6.92 -1.56 11.65
C ASN A 461 -7.85 -2.23 12.68
N SER A 462 -9.14 -1.90 12.64
CA SER A 462 -10.13 -2.46 13.58
C SER A 462 -10.48 -3.93 13.31
N HIS A 463 -10.46 -4.37 12.05
CA HIS A 463 -10.73 -5.77 11.70
C HIS A 463 -9.44 -6.60 11.64
N PRO A 464 -9.47 -7.88 12.06
CA PRO A 464 -8.37 -8.81 11.79
C PRO A 464 -8.18 -9.00 10.27
N LEU A 465 -6.99 -9.44 9.88
CA LEU A 465 -6.69 -9.75 8.48
C LEU A 465 -7.57 -10.89 7.97
N THR A 466 -8.08 -10.77 6.74
CA THR A 466 -9.02 -11.72 6.14
C THR A 466 -8.52 -13.17 6.17
N TYR A 467 -7.23 -13.40 5.91
CA TYR A 467 -6.64 -14.73 5.98
C TYR A 467 -6.51 -15.30 7.41
N HIS A 468 -6.45 -14.44 8.44
CA HIS A 468 -6.52 -14.89 9.84
C HIS A 468 -7.95 -15.26 10.22
N ARG A 469 -8.94 -14.48 9.77
CA ARG A 469 -10.37 -14.77 9.97
C ARG A 469 -10.76 -16.08 9.28
N ILE A 470 -10.40 -16.26 8.01
CA ILE A 470 -10.67 -17.50 7.26
C ILE A 470 -10.05 -18.71 7.96
N ALA A 471 -8.80 -18.58 8.43
CA ALA A 471 -8.15 -19.64 9.21
C ALA A 471 -8.91 -19.96 10.51
N ALA A 472 -9.41 -18.95 11.22
CA ALA A 472 -10.19 -19.09 12.46
C ALA A 472 -11.62 -19.66 12.24
N ILE A 473 -12.23 -19.35 11.08
CA ILE A 473 -13.56 -19.82 10.72
C ILE A 473 -13.52 -21.31 10.35
N LEU A 474 -12.51 -21.73 9.59
CA LEU A 474 -12.39 -23.09 9.05
C LEU A 474 -11.70 -24.09 10.00
N ASP A 475 -11.12 -23.61 11.09
CA ASP A 475 -10.46 -24.39 12.15
C ASP A 475 -11.05 -24.10 13.54
N ASP A 476 -11.06 -25.09 14.44
CA ASP A 476 -11.68 -24.98 15.76
C ASP A 476 -10.70 -24.70 16.91
N THR A 477 -9.40 -24.72 16.65
CA THR A 477 -8.36 -24.59 17.69
C THR A 477 -8.16 -23.15 18.16
N LEU A 478 -8.51 -22.16 17.33
CA LEU A 478 -8.24 -20.76 17.61
C LEU A 478 -9.36 -20.09 18.40
N LYS A 479 -9.01 -19.54 19.57
CA LYS A 479 -9.90 -18.68 20.35
C LYS A 479 -9.81 -17.22 19.86
N PRO A 480 -10.89 -16.43 19.92
CA PRO A 480 -10.89 -15.02 19.47
C PRO A 480 -9.80 -14.16 20.11
N THR A 481 -9.45 -14.40 21.38
CA THR A 481 -8.37 -13.69 22.08
C THR A 481 -6.99 -13.98 21.52
N LYS A 482 -6.75 -15.21 21.06
CA LYS A 482 -5.49 -15.60 20.41
C LYS A 482 -5.42 -15.09 18.98
N GLU A 483 -6.54 -15.09 18.26
CA GLU A 483 -6.66 -14.55 16.91
C GLU A 483 -6.23 -13.08 16.84
N MET A 484 -6.74 -12.26 17.76
CA MET A 484 -6.38 -10.84 17.87
C MET A 484 -4.87 -10.59 17.99
N LEU A 485 -4.12 -11.52 18.61
CA LEU A 485 -2.67 -11.42 18.81
C LEU A 485 -1.85 -11.95 17.62
N LEU A 486 -2.46 -12.65 16.66
CA LEU A 486 -1.76 -13.23 15.52
C LEU A 486 -0.94 -12.20 14.70
N PRO A 487 -1.41 -10.97 14.45
CA PRO A 487 -0.61 -9.95 13.78
C PRO A 487 0.75 -9.71 14.45
N PHE A 488 0.77 -9.65 15.78
CA PHE A 488 1.98 -9.43 16.57
C PHE A 488 2.84 -10.70 16.66
N LEU A 489 2.22 -11.84 16.97
CA LEU A 489 2.92 -13.11 17.11
C LEU A 489 3.60 -13.52 15.80
N CYS A 490 2.94 -13.33 14.65
CA CYS A 490 3.43 -13.70 13.33
C CYS A 490 4.50 -12.74 12.78
N LEU A 491 4.90 -11.67 13.47
CA LEU A 491 6.08 -10.87 13.08
C LEU A 491 7.37 -11.71 13.17
N LYS A 492 7.40 -12.67 14.11
CA LYS A 492 8.52 -13.60 14.32
C LYS A 492 8.40 -14.81 13.39
N LYS A 493 9.47 -15.10 12.63
CA LYS A 493 9.50 -16.21 11.66
C LYS A 493 9.22 -17.60 12.26
N SER A 494 9.61 -17.86 13.51
CA SER A 494 9.31 -19.15 14.15
C SER A 494 7.81 -19.36 14.34
N ASN A 495 7.12 -18.29 14.71
CA ASN A 495 5.68 -18.32 14.98
C ASN A 495 4.89 -18.43 13.67
N GLN A 496 5.36 -17.80 12.59
CA GLN A 496 4.77 -17.99 11.25
C GLN A 496 4.74 -19.47 10.84
N LYS A 497 5.79 -20.24 11.17
CA LYS A 497 5.82 -21.68 10.85
C LYS A 497 4.86 -22.49 11.69
N GLN A 498 4.77 -22.18 12.98
CA GLN A 498 3.80 -22.82 13.87
C GLN A 498 2.37 -22.52 13.41
N TYR A 499 2.11 -21.25 13.04
CA TYR A 499 0.86 -20.81 12.45
C TYR A 499 0.53 -21.58 11.16
N ALA A 500 1.47 -21.67 10.21
CA ALA A 500 1.26 -22.41 8.96
C ALA A 500 0.94 -23.89 9.19
N LYS A 501 1.65 -24.56 10.11
CA LYS A 501 1.38 -25.96 10.47
C LYS A 501 0.02 -26.13 11.15
N LEU A 502 -0.35 -25.20 12.02
CA LEU A 502 -1.61 -25.24 12.76
C LEU A 502 -2.81 -25.10 11.83
N PHE A 503 -2.74 -24.20 10.85
CA PHE A 503 -3.86 -23.86 9.95
C PHE A 503 -3.78 -24.53 8.58
N ASP A 504 -2.99 -25.59 8.44
CA ASP A 504 -2.87 -26.31 7.17
C ASP A 504 -4.20 -26.93 6.72
N LYS A 505 -4.97 -27.51 7.67
CA LYS A 505 -6.31 -28.03 7.39
C LYS A 505 -7.29 -26.95 6.94
N ALA A 506 -7.24 -25.77 7.57
CA ALA A 506 -8.07 -24.63 7.16
C ALA A 506 -7.67 -24.12 5.77
N ARG A 507 -6.38 -24.12 5.44
CA ARG A 507 -5.86 -23.77 4.13
C ARG A 507 -6.44 -24.69 3.04
N VAL A 508 -6.38 -26.00 3.24
CA VAL A 508 -6.95 -26.98 2.29
C VAL A 508 -8.47 -26.79 2.14
N LYS A 509 -9.22 -26.58 3.22
CA LYS A 509 -10.65 -26.28 3.12
C LYS A 509 -10.94 -24.98 2.34
N PHE A 510 -10.15 -23.93 2.59
CA PHE A 510 -10.32 -22.65 1.88
C PHE A 510 -10.09 -22.82 0.38
N LYS A 511 -9.08 -23.60 0.01
CA LYS A 511 -8.72 -23.95 -1.36
C LYS A 511 -9.89 -24.52 -2.15
N ASP A 512 -10.59 -25.49 -1.56
CA ASP A 512 -11.78 -26.12 -2.15
C ASP A 512 -12.91 -25.10 -2.31
N ILE A 513 -13.19 -24.30 -1.26
CA ILE A 513 -14.25 -23.29 -1.27
C ILE A 513 -13.98 -22.19 -2.31
N ALA A 514 -12.74 -21.72 -2.40
CA ALA A 514 -12.35 -20.65 -3.32
C ALA A 514 -12.42 -21.13 -4.77
N SER A 515 -12.01 -22.37 -5.04
CA SER A 515 -12.05 -22.98 -6.38
C SER A 515 -13.50 -23.22 -6.82
N GLU A 516 -14.33 -23.85 -5.97
CA GLU A 516 -15.76 -24.05 -6.22
C GLU A 516 -16.45 -22.73 -6.54
N LYS A 517 -16.25 -21.70 -5.70
CA LYS A 517 -16.84 -20.38 -5.90
C LYS A 517 -16.39 -19.75 -7.22
N PHE A 518 -15.10 -19.82 -7.55
CA PHE A 518 -14.59 -19.23 -8.78
C PHE A 518 -15.18 -19.91 -10.02
N GLN A 519 -15.26 -21.24 -10.02
CA GLN A 519 -15.84 -22.02 -11.11
C GLN A 519 -17.33 -21.70 -11.31
N GLU A 520 -18.09 -21.66 -10.20
CA GLU A 520 -19.52 -21.30 -10.21
C GLU A 520 -19.75 -19.86 -10.69
N TYR A 521 -18.99 -18.90 -10.15
CA TYR A 521 -19.21 -17.47 -10.39
C TYR A 521 -18.87 -17.05 -11.83
N PHE A 522 -17.79 -17.58 -12.39
CA PHE A 522 -17.35 -17.24 -13.76
C PHE A 522 -17.76 -18.27 -14.80
N ASN A 523 -18.46 -19.35 -14.41
CA ASN A 523 -18.83 -20.47 -15.29
C ASN A 523 -17.60 -21.08 -16.00
N ILE A 524 -16.49 -21.24 -15.28
CA ILE A 524 -15.25 -21.84 -15.76
C ILE A 524 -15.14 -23.23 -15.16
N ARG A 525 -15.32 -24.29 -15.96
CA ARG A 525 -15.28 -25.68 -15.46
C ARG A 525 -13.86 -26.14 -15.13
N GLU A 526 -12.92 -25.90 -16.04
CA GLU A 526 -11.52 -26.32 -15.91
C GLU A 526 -10.62 -25.08 -15.81
N ILE A 527 -10.07 -24.84 -14.62
CA ILE A 527 -9.20 -23.69 -14.34
C ILE A 527 -7.85 -23.90 -15.06
N SER A 528 -7.35 -25.12 -15.10
CA SER A 528 -6.10 -25.47 -15.79
C SER A 528 -6.15 -25.14 -17.29
N ALA A 529 -7.22 -25.55 -17.97
CA ALA A 529 -7.47 -25.20 -19.37
C ALA A 529 -7.63 -23.68 -19.57
N TYR A 530 -8.32 -23.00 -18.64
CA TYR A 530 -8.43 -21.55 -18.67
C TYR A 530 -7.07 -20.84 -18.57
N MET A 531 -6.17 -21.31 -17.69
CA MET A 531 -4.82 -20.76 -17.54
C MET A 531 -3.96 -20.98 -18.80
N GLN A 532 -4.16 -22.09 -19.51
CA GLN A 532 -3.54 -22.34 -20.80
C GLN A 532 -4.07 -21.36 -21.86
N ASN A 533 -5.38 -21.12 -21.91
CA ASN A 533 -6.01 -20.21 -22.86
C ASN A 533 -5.53 -18.75 -22.70
N ILE A 534 -5.31 -18.27 -21.46
CA ILE A 534 -4.73 -16.93 -21.21
C ILE A 534 -3.19 -16.89 -21.29
N ASN A 535 -2.59 -17.95 -21.86
CA ASN A 535 -1.16 -18.14 -22.07
C ASN A 535 -0.31 -17.85 -20.82
N ARG A 536 -0.73 -18.36 -19.66
CA ARG A 536 -0.04 -18.13 -18.38
C ARG A 536 1.39 -18.66 -18.38
N ILE A 537 1.70 -19.68 -19.19
CA ILE A 537 3.03 -20.30 -19.28
C ILE A 537 4.12 -19.30 -19.70
N GLU A 538 3.76 -18.22 -20.40
CA GLU A 538 4.70 -17.17 -20.81
C GLU A 538 5.41 -16.51 -19.63
N LEU A 539 4.76 -16.44 -18.45
CA LEU A 539 5.36 -15.90 -17.21
C LEU A 539 6.59 -16.70 -16.76
N TYR A 540 6.71 -17.95 -17.21
CA TYR A 540 7.80 -18.86 -16.84
C TYR A 540 8.80 -19.09 -17.97
N LYS A 541 8.58 -18.52 -19.17
CA LYS A 541 9.41 -18.74 -20.36
C LYS A 541 10.88 -18.43 -20.14
N LEU A 542 11.19 -17.39 -19.35
CA LEU A 542 12.56 -17.01 -19.04
C LEU A 542 13.17 -17.82 -17.89
N GLU A 543 12.36 -18.59 -17.16
CA GLU A 543 12.79 -19.39 -16.00
C GLU A 543 12.95 -20.87 -16.32
N ILE A 544 12.19 -21.40 -17.28
CA ILE A 544 12.29 -22.77 -17.77
C ILE A 544 13.73 -23.06 -18.24
N GLU A 545 14.18 -24.29 -17.99
CA GLU A 545 15.54 -24.79 -18.21
C GLU A 545 16.63 -24.12 -17.37
N ARG A 546 16.28 -23.39 -16.30
CA ARG A 546 17.26 -22.84 -15.35
C ARG A 546 17.28 -23.59 -14.02
N ASP A 547 18.39 -23.47 -13.33
CA ASP A 547 18.60 -24.09 -12.03
C ASP A 547 18.03 -23.21 -10.92
N PHE A 548 17.35 -23.85 -9.96
CA PHE A 548 16.77 -23.17 -8.82
C PHE A 548 17.03 -23.92 -7.53
N LEU A 549 17.16 -23.13 -6.46
CA LEU A 549 17.00 -23.57 -5.10
C LEU A 549 15.55 -23.35 -4.68
N PHE A 550 14.82 -24.44 -4.50
CA PHE A 550 13.48 -24.45 -3.98
C PHE A 550 13.54 -24.66 -2.47
N LYS A 551 12.93 -23.74 -1.73
CA LYS A 551 12.85 -23.82 -0.28
C LYS A 551 11.41 -23.85 0.19
N HIS A 552 11.02 -24.91 0.86
CA HIS A 552 9.71 -25.05 1.47
C HIS A 552 9.52 -24.00 2.58
N LYS A 553 8.43 -23.23 2.51
CA LYS A 553 8.18 -22.08 3.41
C LYS A 553 7.95 -22.50 4.87
N VAL A 554 7.34 -23.68 5.08
CA VAL A 554 7.04 -24.25 6.42
C VAL A 554 8.16 -25.14 6.97
N THR A 555 8.49 -26.24 6.28
CA THR A 555 9.45 -27.26 6.75
C THR A 555 10.92 -26.80 6.70
N ASP A 556 11.22 -25.70 5.97
CA ASP A 556 12.57 -25.27 5.57
C ASP A 556 13.27 -26.19 4.57
N GLU A 557 12.61 -27.25 4.09
CA GLU A 557 13.17 -28.21 3.17
C GLU A 557 13.75 -27.55 1.92
N ILE A 558 14.94 -28.01 1.52
CA ILE A 558 15.70 -27.43 0.41
C ILE A 558 15.87 -28.50 -0.65
N ILE A 559 15.40 -28.17 -1.84
CA ILE A 559 15.45 -28.99 -3.03
C ILE A 559 16.22 -28.20 -4.09
N LEU A 560 17.17 -28.87 -4.74
CA LEU A 560 17.95 -28.30 -5.83
C LEU A 560 17.60 -29.03 -7.11
N GLY A 561 17.25 -28.26 -8.13
CA GLY A 561 16.94 -28.86 -9.41
C GLY A 561 16.71 -27.84 -10.50
N LYS A 562 16.56 -28.38 -11.70
CA LYS A 562 16.25 -27.61 -12.91
C LYS A 562 14.75 -27.52 -13.09
N LEU A 563 14.22 -26.33 -13.35
CA LEU A 563 12.80 -26.15 -13.68
C LEU A 563 12.57 -26.56 -15.15
N GLU A 564 12.02 -27.73 -15.39
CA GLU A 564 11.76 -28.22 -16.76
C GLU A 564 10.48 -27.60 -17.34
N SER A 565 9.42 -27.52 -16.55
CA SER A 565 8.14 -26.96 -16.99
C SER A 565 7.24 -26.57 -15.81
N VAL A 566 6.11 -25.97 -16.13
CA VAL A 566 5.06 -25.62 -15.16
C VAL A 566 3.76 -26.23 -15.62
N ARG A 567 3.09 -26.96 -14.72
CA ARG A 567 1.74 -27.49 -14.90
C ARG A 567 0.74 -26.59 -14.19
N PHE A 568 -0.45 -26.45 -14.77
CA PHE A 568 -1.55 -25.74 -14.13
C PHE A 568 -2.54 -26.70 -13.51
N ASN A 569 -2.92 -26.44 -12.26
CA ASN A 569 -3.89 -27.22 -11.50
C ASN A 569 -5.29 -26.63 -11.61
N ASP A 570 -6.31 -27.45 -11.37
CA ASP A 570 -7.70 -26.98 -11.25
C ASP A 570 -7.98 -26.38 -9.86
N ASP A 571 -7.18 -25.38 -9.49
CA ASP A 571 -7.15 -24.78 -8.16
C ASP A 571 -6.74 -23.30 -8.25
N VAL A 572 -7.59 -22.40 -7.77
CA VAL A 572 -7.31 -20.94 -7.84
C VAL A 572 -6.29 -20.45 -6.81
N CYS A 573 -6.04 -21.20 -5.74
CA CYS A 573 -5.08 -20.86 -4.70
C CYS A 573 -3.69 -21.42 -4.98
N GLU A 574 -3.61 -22.49 -5.78
CA GLU A 574 -2.40 -23.25 -6.08
C GLU A 574 -2.29 -23.59 -7.57
N ILE A 575 -2.48 -22.54 -8.38
CA ILE A 575 -2.57 -22.62 -9.84
C ILE A 575 -1.30 -23.26 -10.44
N ASP A 576 -0.12 -22.82 -10.00
CA ASP A 576 1.14 -23.18 -10.63
C ASP A 576 1.86 -24.30 -9.86
N GLU A 577 2.11 -25.41 -10.54
CA GLU A 577 2.95 -26.52 -10.07
C GLU A 577 4.24 -26.59 -10.89
N TYR A 578 5.38 -26.52 -10.20
CA TYR A 578 6.69 -26.63 -10.81
C TYR A 578 7.09 -28.09 -11.01
N ILE A 579 7.45 -28.44 -12.24
CA ILE A 579 8.04 -29.74 -12.57
C ILE A 579 9.56 -29.55 -12.56
N VAL A 580 10.20 -30.15 -11.57
CA VAL A 580 11.62 -29.94 -11.29
C VAL A 580 12.36 -31.26 -11.44
N LYS A 581 13.46 -31.27 -12.19
CA LYS A 581 14.41 -32.37 -12.20
C LYS A 581 15.41 -32.18 -11.08
N GLU A 582 15.30 -32.98 -10.02
CA GLU A 582 16.17 -32.86 -8.85
C GLU A 582 17.59 -33.34 -9.16
N PHE A 583 18.62 -32.58 -8.75
CA PHE A 583 20.01 -32.95 -9.04
C PHE A 583 20.53 -34.15 -8.25
N LYS A 584 19.95 -34.43 -7.07
CA LYS A 584 20.42 -35.53 -6.21
C LYS A 584 19.95 -36.89 -6.68
N THR A 585 18.68 -36.97 -7.09
CA THR A 585 18.02 -38.24 -7.44
C THR A 585 17.82 -38.39 -8.93
N GLU A 586 18.03 -37.32 -9.71
CA GLU A 586 17.66 -37.17 -11.13
C GLU A 586 16.18 -37.40 -11.44
N ASN A 587 15.35 -37.58 -10.41
CA ASN A 587 13.92 -37.79 -10.54
C ASN A 587 13.18 -36.47 -10.78
N LYS A 588 12.05 -36.57 -11.48
CA LYS A 588 11.11 -35.47 -11.61
C LYS A 588 10.24 -35.39 -10.37
N ILE A 589 10.18 -34.21 -9.78
CA ILE A 589 9.39 -33.90 -8.59
C ILE A 589 8.45 -32.74 -8.90
N HIS A 590 7.28 -32.79 -8.25
CA HIS A 590 6.21 -31.82 -8.44
C HIS A 590 6.14 -30.92 -7.20
N LEU A 591 6.38 -29.62 -7.39
CA LEU A 591 6.45 -28.64 -6.30
C LEU A 591 5.42 -27.55 -6.46
N ASN A 592 4.56 -27.39 -5.46
CA ASN A 592 3.55 -26.34 -5.46
C ASN A 592 4.16 -24.94 -5.27
N SER A 593 3.90 -24.01 -6.19
CA SER A 593 4.46 -22.64 -6.12
C SER A 593 4.08 -21.88 -4.84
N SER A 594 2.92 -22.16 -4.26
CA SER A 594 2.44 -21.52 -3.03
C SER A 594 3.21 -21.96 -1.79
N GLU A 595 3.78 -23.16 -1.79
CA GLU A 595 4.52 -23.72 -0.65
C GLU A 595 6.03 -23.47 -0.72
N TYR A 596 6.56 -23.30 -1.93
CA TYR A 596 7.99 -23.13 -2.15
C TYR A 596 8.36 -21.69 -2.47
N SER A 597 9.49 -21.23 -1.96
CA SER A 597 10.19 -20.05 -2.49
C SER A 597 11.30 -20.52 -3.41
N LYS A 598 11.36 -20.01 -4.64
CA LYS A 598 12.44 -20.28 -5.57
C LYS A 598 13.48 -19.17 -5.55
N SER A 599 14.75 -19.53 -5.68
CA SER A 599 15.87 -18.62 -5.86
C SER A 599 16.75 -19.19 -6.96
N GLN A 600 16.92 -18.43 -8.04
CA GLN A 600 17.71 -18.93 -9.16
C GLN A 600 19.17 -19.10 -8.74
N ILE A 601 19.76 -20.21 -9.19
CA ILE A 601 21.17 -20.52 -9.02
C ILE A 601 21.78 -20.83 -10.39
N SER A 602 23.09 -20.87 -10.45
CA SER A 602 23.88 -21.27 -11.61
C SER A 602 24.99 -22.13 -11.04
N LEU A 603 24.78 -23.45 -10.98
CA LEU A 603 25.83 -24.37 -10.56
C LEU A 603 26.97 -24.32 -11.57
N ASN A 604 28.20 -24.40 -11.07
CA ASN A 604 29.45 -24.13 -11.79
C ASN A 604 29.51 -22.72 -12.40
N GLY A 605 28.64 -21.80 -11.97
CA GLY A 605 28.60 -20.42 -12.42
C GLY A 605 29.45 -19.50 -11.54
N ASP A 606 29.99 -18.46 -12.16
CA ASP A 606 30.75 -17.44 -11.44
C ASP A 606 29.83 -16.41 -10.77
N TYR A 607 30.16 -16.06 -9.53
CA TYR A 607 29.48 -15.07 -8.71
C TYR A 607 30.47 -14.05 -8.18
N PHE A 608 30.02 -12.79 -8.04
CA PHE A 608 30.83 -11.75 -7.41
C PHE A 608 30.35 -11.47 -5.98
N LEU A 609 31.18 -11.81 -4.99
CA LEU A 609 30.95 -11.54 -3.57
C LEU A 609 31.89 -10.42 -3.09
N GLU A 610 31.35 -9.36 -2.48
CA GLU A 610 32.15 -8.16 -2.14
C GLU A 610 33.38 -8.41 -1.25
N LYS A 611 33.33 -9.43 -0.40
CA LYS A 611 34.43 -9.78 0.52
C LYS A 611 35.41 -10.79 -0.07
N ASP A 612 34.93 -11.62 -0.98
CA ASP A 612 35.63 -12.83 -1.42
C ASP A 612 36.04 -12.75 -2.91
N GLY A 613 35.65 -11.69 -3.63
CA GLY A 613 35.97 -11.50 -5.05
C GLY A 613 35.07 -12.30 -5.99
N THR A 614 35.60 -12.68 -7.15
CA THR A 614 34.95 -13.59 -8.08
C THR A 614 35.13 -15.01 -7.56
N VAL A 615 34.03 -15.74 -7.37
CA VAL A 615 34.04 -17.10 -6.86
C VAL A 615 33.10 -17.97 -7.68
N ASN A 616 33.49 -19.22 -7.92
CA ASN A 616 32.70 -20.19 -8.66
C ASN A 616 31.85 -21.03 -7.71
N LEU A 617 30.53 -21.13 -7.94
CA LEU A 617 29.65 -21.96 -7.11
C LEU A 617 29.71 -23.41 -7.60
N ILE A 618 30.51 -24.25 -6.94
CA ILE A 618 30.68 -25.65 -7.36
C ILE A 618 29.64 -26.59 -6.79
N ASP A 619 29.17 -26.33 -5.57
CA ASP A 619 28.26 -27.24 -4.87
C ASP A 619 27.46 -26.51 -3.79
N ILE A 620 26.38 -27.15 -3.36
CA ILE A 620 25.53 -26.73 -2.26
C ILE A 620 25.41 -27.92 -1.32
N ASP A 621 26.22 -27.90 -0.26
CA ASP A 621 26.20 -28.90 0.80
C ASP A 621 24.91 -28.78 1.60
N ILE A 622 23.96 -29.67 1.31
CA ILE A 622 22.72 -29.83 2.05
C ILE A 622 22.93 -30.87 3.16
N SER A 623 23.36 -30.39 4.32
CA SER A 623 23.45 -31.18 5.55
C SER A 623 22.09 -31.64 6.07
N SER A 624 22.07 -32.74 6.84
CA SER A 624 20.88 -33.27 7.53
C SER A 624 20.19 -32.23 8.43
N ASP A 625 20.97 -31.39 9.14
CA ASP A 625 20.46 -30.15 9.71
C ASP A 625 20.50 -29.04 8.65
N GLN A 626 19.36 -28.78 8.00
CA GLN A 626 19.23 -27.76 6.94
C GLN A 626 19.62 -26.34 7.38
N LYS A 627 19.72 -26.07 8.70
CA LYS A 627 20.23 -24.78 9.20
C LYS A 627 21.74 -24.63 9.03
N LYS A 628 22.45 -25.75 8.86
CA LYS A 628 23.91 -25.81 8.66
C LYS A 628 24.31 -25.87 7.18
N SER A 629 23.36 -26.02 6.25
CA SER A 629 23.64 -26.10 4.81
C SER A 629 24.46 -24.91 4.32
N LYS A 630 25.40 -25.17 3.41
CA LYS A 630 26.39 -24.20 2.95
C LYS A 630 26.48 -24.18 1.43
N TYR A 631 26.66 -22.98 0.88
CA TYR A 631 27.22 -22.82 -0.45
C TYR A 631 28.70 -23.15 -0.38
N VAL A 632 29.16 -23.96 -1.32
CA VAL A 632 30.56 -24.31 -1.50
C VAL A 632 31.04 -23.56 -2.75
N PHE A 633 31.87 -22.56 -2.51
CA PHE A 633 32.50 -21.79 -3.59
C PHE A 633 33.96 -22.19 -3.75
N LEU A 634 34.51 -22.04 -4.94
CA LEU A 634 35.95 -21.99 -5.19
C LEU A 634 36.36 -20.54 -5.50
N ASP A 635 37.44 -20.08 -4.91
CA ASP A 635 38.10 -18.84 -5.34
C ASP A 635 38.98 -19.07 -6.59
N GLU A 636 39.60 -18.00 -7.10
CA GLU A 636 40.48 -18.06 -8.26
C GLU A 636 41.74 -18.91 -8.02
N ASP A 637 42.14 -19.10 -6.76
CA ASP A 637 43.30 -19.90 -6.33
C ASP A 637 42.93 -21.37 -6.03
N GLY A 638 41.66 -21.75 -6.19
CA GLY A 638 41.16 -23.11 -5.95
C GLY A 638 40.83 -23.45 -4.49
N HIS A 639 40.84 -22.49 -3.57
CA HIS A 639 40.43 -22.70 -2.18
C HIS A 639 38.91 -22.74 -2.03
N LYS A 640 38.43 -23.67 -1.20
CA LYS A 640 37.01 -23.83 -0.89
C LYS A 640 36.53 -22.80 0.14
N ILE A 641 35.59 -21.96 -0.25
CA ILE A 641 34.93 -20.97 0.62
C ILE A 641 33.53 -21.46 0.96
N TYR A 642 33.27 -21.65 2.26
CA TYR A 642 31.97 -22.10 2.76
C TYR A 642 31.13 -20.94 3.30
N LYS A 643 29.91 -20.76 2.76
CA LYS A 643 28.99 -19.71 3.23
C LYS A 643 27.62 -20.30 3.59
N ARG A 644 27.09 -19.99 4.78
CA ARG A 644 25.81 -20.53 5.24
C ARG A 644 24.63 -20.03 4.40
N LEU A 645 23.79 -20.94 3.90
CA LEU A 645 22.62 -20.61 3.05
C LEU A 645 21.70 -19.56 3.68
N LYS A 646 21.43 -19.69 4.99
CA LYS A 646 20.49 -18.80 5.69
C LYS A 646 20.99 -17.37 5.85
N LYS A 647 22.31 -17.15 5.85
CA LYS A 647 22.93 -15.83 6.06
C LYS A 647 23.35 -15.18 4.75
N THR A 648 23.60 -15.98 3.71
CA THR A 648 24.10 -15.52 2.42
C THR A 648 22.95 -15.35 1.44
N LYS A 649 22.74 -14.11 0.99
CA LYS A 649 21.85 -13.82 -0.14
C LYS A 649 22.70 -13.79 -1.40
N LEU A 650 22.42 -14.70 -2.32
CA LEU A 650 23.15 -14.79 -3.58
C LEU A 650 22.79 -13.59 -4.49
N PRO A 651 23.79 -12.86 -5.02
CA PRO A 651 23.55 -11.96 -6.15
C PRO A 651 23.28 -12.78 -7.42
N ASN A 652 22.88 -12.10 -8.49
CA ASN A 652 22.85 -12.73 -9.81
C ASN A 652 24.26 -13.19 -10.22
N SER A 653 24.31 -14.30 -10.97
CA SER A 653 25.54 -14.81 -11.55
C SER A 653 26.13 -13.84 -12.57
N ILE A 654 27.44 -13.92 -12.77
CA ILE A 654 28.15 -13.19 -13.82
C ILE A 654 27.62 -13.59 -15.21
N SER A 655 27.19 -14.84 -15.37
CA SER A 655 26.55 -15.33 -16.61
C SER A 655 25.32 -14.52 -17.00
N THR A 656 24.58 -13.96 -16.04
CA THR A 656 23.42 -13.11 -16.33
C THR A 656 23.81 -11.85 -17.12
N ILE A 657 24.97 -11.26 -16.83
CA ILE A 657 25.48 -10.11 -17.61
C ILE A 657 26.04 -10.57 -18.95
N LYS A 658 26.75 -11.71 -18.99
CA LYS A 658 27.25 -12.29 -20.26
C LYS A 658 26.12 -12.52 -21.27
N MET A 659 24.93 -12.92 -20.81
CA MET A 659 23.73 -13.09 -21.66
C MET A 659 23.24 -11.80 -22.35
N PHE A 660 23.74 -10.62 -21.97
CA PHE A 660 23.36 -9.37 -22.63
C PHE A 660 24.06 -9.20 -23.97
N SER A 661 25.15 -9.93 -24.22
CA SER A 661 25.89 -9.88 -25.48
C SER A 661 24.96 -10.21 -26.65
N GLU A 662 25.02 -9.38 -27.68
CA GLU A 662 24.17 -9.42 -28.87
C GLU A 662 22.67 -9.38 -28.56
N LYS A 663 22.23 -8.69 -27.51
CA LYS A 663 20.81 -8.53 -27.18
C LYS A 663 20.43 -7.07 -27.02
N ASP A 664 19.13 -6.81 -27.15
CA ASP A 664 18.56 -5.47 -26.98
C ASP A 664 18.48 -5.14 -25.49
N ILE A 665 18.80 -3.91 -25.13
CA ILE A 665 18.80 -3.42 -23.75
C ILE A 665 18.05 -2.09 -23.65
N PHE A 666 17.58 -1.78 -22.46
CA PHE A 666 16.80 -0.58 -22.18
C PHE A 666 17.65 0.40 -21.38
N PHE A 667 18.21 1.40 -22.08
CA PHE A 667 19.14 2.35 -21.49
C PHE A 667 18.44 3.64 -21.10
N ASN A 668 18.41 3.93 -19.81
CA ASN A 668 17.84 5.13 -19.24
C ASN A 668 18.89 6.25 -19.22
N THR A 669 18.68 7.27 -20.05
CA THR A 669 19.58 8.43 -20.19
C THR A 669 18.76 9.71 -20.21
N LYS A 670 19.12 10.70 -19.40
CA LYS A 670 18.47 12.04 -19.41
C LYS A 670 16.93 12.00 -19.34
N GLY A 671 16.39 11.01 -18.61
CA GLY A 671 14.95 10.85 -18.43
C GLY A 671 14.19 10.21 -19.60
N GLU A 672 14.88 9.66 -20.59
CA GLU A 672 14.34 8.88 -21.71
C GLU A 672 14.85 7.44 -21.62
N THR A 673 14.02 6.49 -22.01
CA THR A 673 14.41 5.08 -22.20
C THR A 673 14.70 4.87 -23.67
N ARG A 674 15.93 4.45 -24.01
CA ARG A 674 16.33 4.14 -25.39
C ARG A 674 16.65 2.66 -25.52
N ILE A 675 16.28 2.08 -26.65
CA ILE A 675 16.67 0.73 -27.01
C ILE A 675 18.06 0.79 -27.65
N LEU A 676 19.01 0.06 -27.09
CA LEU A 676 20.35 -0.09 -27.62
C LEU A 676 20.66 -1.58 -27.81
N ARG A 677 21.58 -1.90 -28.71
CA ARG A 677 22.13 -3.26 -28.83
C ARG A 677 23.40 -3.35 -27.98
N CYS A 678 23.49 -4.33 -27.09
CA CYS A 678 24.76 -4.63 -26.43
C CYS A 678 25.56 -5.54 -27.35
N SER A 679 26.62 -5.05 -28.00
CA SER A 679 27.38 -5.83 -28.99
C SER A 679 28.28 -6.86 -28.33
N LYS A 680 28.95 -6.48 -27.23
CA LYS A 680 29.89 -7.34 -26.51
C LYS A 680 29.85 -7.05 -25.01
N VAL A 681 30.10 -8.08 -24.21
CA VAL A 681 30.37 -7.99 -22.78
C VAL A 681 31.76 -8.56 -22.50
N GLU A 682 32.64 -7.74 -21.95
CA GLU A 682 34.00 -8.14 -21.58
C GLU A 682 34.14 -8.24 -20.07
N ILE A 683 34.36 -9.45 -19.57
CA ILE A 683 34.50 -9.71 -18.13
C ILE A 683 35.98 -9.63 -17.76
N SER A 684 36.32 -8.61 -16.98
CA SER A 684 37.67 -8.40 -16.44
C SER A 684 37.90 -9.27 -15.20
N ARG A 685 39.17 -9.59 -14.89
CA ARG A 685 39.56 -10.29 -13.64
C ARG A 685 38.98 -9.60 -12.40
N ASN A 686 39.17 -8.28 -12.31
CA ASN A 686 38.38 -7.47 -11.39
C ASN A 686 37.00 -7.22 -12.00
N PHE A 687 35.99 -7.95 -11.52
CA PHE A 687 34.62 -7.87 -12.05
C PHE A 687 34.06 -6.43 -12.10
N LYS A 688 34.49 -5.53 -11.21
CA LYS A 688 34.09 -4.11 -11.21
C LYS A 688 34.52 -3.36 -12.46
N ASP A 689 35.64 -3.76 -13.05
CA ASP A 689 36.22 -3.16 -14.26
C ASP A 689 35.80 -3.89 -15.54
N SER A 690 34.82 -4.80 -15.48
CA SER A 690 34.18 -5.39 -16.66
C SER A 690 33.52 -4.30 -17.51
N GLU A 691 33.50 -4.46 -18.83
CA GLU A 691 33.01 -3.45 -19.78
C GLU A 691 31.86 -3.99 -20.63
N LEU A 692 30.85 -3.14 -20.86
CA LEU A 692 29.75 -3.42 -21.78
C LEU A 692 29.85 -2.46 -22.97
N TYR A 693 29.77 -3.02 -24.17
CA TYR A 693 29.81 -2.30 -25.44
C TYR A 693 28.39 -2.13 -25.97
N PHE A 694 28.03 -0.90 -26.32
CA PHE A 694 26.69 -0.54 -26.79
C PHE A 694 26.76 0.07 -28.17
N GLU A 695 25.77 -0.26 -28.99
CA GLU A 695 25.58 0.26 -30.34
C GLU A 695 24.15 0.82 -30.44
N SER A 696 24.02 2.02 -31.01
CA SER A 696 22.71 2.56 -31.34
C SER A 696 22.09 1.81 -32.52
N LEU A 697 20.77 1.61 -32.48
CA LEU A 697 20.05 1.07 -33.63
C LEU A 697 20.13 2.08 -34.80
N PRO A 698 20.44 1.62 -36.02
CA PRO A 698 20.76 2.51 -37.14
C PRO A 698 19.57 3.37 -37.51
N HIS A 699 19.76 4.69 -37.55
CA HIS A 699 18.71 5.62 -37.95
C HIS A 699 19.16 6.69 -38.96
N ASN A 700 20.46 6.77 -39.27
CA ASN A 700 21.07 7.49 -40.39
C ASN A 700 22.60 7.38 -40.25
N ASN A 701 23.18 6.37 -40.92
CA ASN A 701 24.60 6.20 -41.27
C ASN A 701 25.76 6.39 -40.27
N GLU A 702 25.58 6.62 -38.97
CA GLU A 702 26.64 6.34 -37.98
C GLU A 702 26.04 5.79 -36.68
N GLY A 703 26.24 4.49 -36.44
CA GLY A 703 25.92 3.88 -35.15
C GLY A 703 26.98 4.28 -34.13
N GLU A 704 26.72 5.27 -33.27
CA GLU A 704 27.61 5.62 -32.17
C GLU A 704 27.85 4.38 -31.29
N LYS A 705 29.07 3.84 -31.34
CA LYS A 705 29.53 2.78 -30.45
C LYS A 705 30.18 3.41 -29.22
N PHE A 706 29.75 3.00 -28.04
CA PHE A 706 30.37 3.45 -26.80
C PHE A 706 30.47 2.32 -25.77
N GLN A 707 31.52 2.38 -24.94
CA GLN A 707 31.76 1.40 -23.89
C GLN A 707 31.61 2.03 -22.50
N ILE A 708 31.09 1.26 -21.54
CA ILE A 708 30.96 1.70 -20.14
C ILE A 708 31.38 0.58 -19.20
N LYS A 709 32.25 0.92 -18.24
CA LYS A 709 32.63 0.06 -17.11
C LYS A 709 31.43 -0.24 -16.21
N LEU A 710 31.31 -1.50 -15.79
CA LEU A 710 30.22 -2.00 -14.94
C LEU A 710 30.12 -1.26 -13.60
N LYS A 711 31.24 -0.84 -13.00
CA LYS A 711 31.25 0.01 -11.78
C LYS A 711 30.53 1.34 -11.94
N ASN A 712 30.35 1.84 -13.16
CA ASN A 712 29.66 3.09 -13.45
C ASN A 712 28.17 2.90 -13.80
N LEU A 713 27.69 1.65 -13.83
CA LEU A 713 26.33 1.29 -14.22
C LEU A 713 25.48 0.85 -13.02
N ILE A 714 24.18 1.05 -13.17
CA ILE A 714 23.12 0.49 -12.35
C ILE A 714 22.29 -0.38 -13.29
N ILE A 715 22.20 -1.68 -13.01
CA ILE A 715 21.47 -2.61 -13.87
C ILE A 715 20.38 -3.29 -13.06
N LYS A 716 19.13 -3.14 -13.49
CA LYS A 716 17.96 -3.86 -12.98
C LYS A 716 17.59 -4.94 -14.02
N PRO A 717 18.01 -6.20 -13.82
CA PRO A 717 17.79 -7.26 -14.81
C PRO A 717 16.33 -7.71 -14.85
N ARG A 718 15.97 -8.29 -16.00
CA ARG A 718 14.70 -8.90 -16.39
C ARG A 718 13.51 -7.98 -16.53
N ASN A 719 13.14 -7.32 -15.45
CA ASN A 719 11.88 -6.60 -15.37
C ASN A 719 12.10 -5.19 -15.85
N ILE A 720 11.56 -4.89 -17.03
CA ILE A 720 11.63 -3.59 -17.65
C ILE A 720 10.39 -2.81 -17.26
N TYR A 721 10.61 -1.64 -16.68
CA TYR A 721 9.57 -0.69 -16.31
C TYR A 721 9.84 0.63 -17.01
N ILE A 722 8.85 1.13 -17.74
CA ILE A 722 8.95 2.33 -18.56
C ILE A 722 7.80 3.26 -18.19
N THR A 723 8.13 4.46 -17.75
CA THR A 723 7.12 5.50 -17.46
C THR A 723 6.84 6.30 -18.73
N ILE A 724 5.57 6.48 -19.07
CA ILE A 724 5.14 7.23 -20.26
C ILE A 724 5.15 8.73 -19.95
N ASN A 725 5.89 9.51 -20.76
CA ASN A 725 6.15 10.93 -20.56
C ASN A 725 5.30 11.79 -21.49
N ARG A 726 4.97 13.02 -21.07
CA ARG A 726 4.16 13.95 -21.89
C ARG A 726 4.99 14.79 -22.87
N LYS A 727 6.32 14.67 -22.84
CA LYS A 727 7.24 15.50 -23.64
C LYS A 727 7.35 14.97 -25.08
N GLU A 728 7.46 15.89 -26.03
CA GLU A 728 7.62 15.61 -27.46
C GLU A 728 8.79 14.66 -27.77
N THR A 729 9.97 14.87 -27.16
CA THR A 729 11.13 13.97 -27.34
C THR A 729 10.94 12.60 -26.72
N GLY A 730 10.18 12.52 -25.61
CA GLY A 730 9.80 11.26 -24.97
C GLY A 730 8.88 10.43 -25.86
N ARG A 731 7.94 11.07 -26.57
CA ARG A 731 7.01 10.39 -27.48
C ARG A 731 7.72 9.65 -28.62
N ILE A 732 8.83 10.19 -29.14
CA ILE A 732 9.62 9.52 -30.19
C ILE A 732 10.27 8.24 -29.63
N SER A 733 10.93 8.33 -28.46
CA SER A 733 11.53 7.15 -27.83
C SER A 733 10.48 6.11 -27.42
N GLU A 734 9.32 6.57 -26.95
CA GLU A 734 8.18 5.74 -26.56
C GLU A 734 7.58 5.04 -27.79
N SER A 735 7.39 5.73 -28.93
CA SER A 735 6.94 5.13 -30.19
C SER A 735 7.84 3.97 -30.62
N LYS A 736 9.16 4.15 -30.55
CA LYS A 736 10.13 3.08 -30.88
C LYS A 736 10.02 1.87 -29.94
N ILE A 737 9.70 2.11 -28.66
CA ILE A 737 9.46 1.02 -27.70
C ILE A 737 8.17 0.29 -28.06
N PHE A 738 7.11 0.99 -28.43
CA PHE A 738 5.88 0.37 -28.90
C PHE A 738 6.08 -0.44 -30.17
N GLU A 739 6.79 0.11 -31.17
CA GLU A 739 7.16 -0.61 -32.40
C GLU A 739 7.97 -1.88 -32.09
N TRP A 740 8.95 -1.80 -31.18
CA TRP A 740 9.71 -2.96 -30.73
C TRP A 740 8.82 -4.00 -30.03
N LEU A 741 7.87 -3.58 -29.19
CA LEU A 741 6.92 -4.49 -28.53
C LEU A 741 5.96 -5.15 -29.54
N ILE A 742 5.55 -4.41 -30.58
CA ILE A 742 4.76 -4.94 -31.70
C ILE A 742 5.57 -6.00 -32.46
N GLU A 743 6.84 -5.73 -32.77
CA GLU A 743 7.71 -6.69 -33.47
C GLU A 743 7.95 -7.97 -32.64
N LYS A 744 8.20 -7.82 -31.34
CA LYS A 744 8.55 -8.96 -30.47
C LYS A 744 7.35 -9.73 -29.92
N GLN A 745 6.13 -9.17 -29.99
CA GLN A 745 4.89 -9.74 -29.44
C GLN A 745 5.10 -10.27 -28.01
N ILE A 746 5.56 -9.41 -27.11
CA ILE A 746 5.81 -9.75 -25.70
C ILE A 746 4.59 -9.40 -24.85
N ARG A 747 4.21 -10.30 -23.93
CA ARG A 747 3.20 -10.03 -22.92
C ARG A 747 3.58 -8.81 -22.08
N THR A 748 2.77 -7.76 -22.21
CA THR A 748 3.01 -6.44 -21.61
C THR A 748 1.90 -6.11 -20.63
N TYR A 749 2.29 -5.58 -19.48
CA TYR A 749 1.42 -5.01 -18.45
C TYR A 749 1.36 -3.50 -18.66
N ILE A 750 0.16 -3.00 -18.92
CA ILE A 750 -0.11 -1.62 -19.31
C ILE A 750 -0.85 -0.95 -18.16
N TYR A 751 -0.19 -0.01 -17.50
CA TYR A 751 -0.76 0.74 -16.38
C TYR A 751 -1.46 2.00 -16.90
N LEU A 752 -2.71 2.20 -16.47
CA LEU A 752 -3.57 3.29 -16.88
C LEU A 752 -3.84 4.24 -15.71
N LYS A 753 -4.01 5.53 -16.03
CA LYS A 753 -4.38 6.60 -15.10
C LYS A 753 -5.86 6.55 -14.73
N LYS A 754 -6.31 5.42 -14.23
CA LYS A 754 -7.70 5.18 -13.84
C LYS A 754 -7.78 4.72 -12.37
N PRO A 755 -8.89 5.01 -11.67
CA PRO A 755 -9.11 4.53 -10.29
C PRO A 755 -9.46 3.03 -10.24
N VAL A 756 -10.08 2.49 -11.30
CA VAL A 756 -10.39 1.07 -11.52
C VAL A 756 -9.98 0.68 -12.93
N ASN A 757 -9.86 -0.62 -13.21
CA ASN A 757 -9.40 -1.10 -14.52
C ASN A 757 -8.10 -0.42 -14.95
N ASN A 758 -7.19 -0.25 -13.98
CA ASN A 758 -5.95 0.49 -14.13
C ASN A 758 -4.80 -0.36 -14.66
N LEU A 759 -5.05 -1.64 -14.93
CA LEU A 759 -4.11 -2.58 -15.47
C LEU A 759 -4.76 -3.33 -16.62
N GLU A 760 -4.14 -3.27 -17.80
CA GLU A 760 -4.48 -4.13 -18.93
C GLU A 760 -3.27 -5.02 -19.25
N ILE A 761 -3.51 -6.28 -19.57
CA ILE A 761 -2.45 -7.26 -19.86
C ILE A 761 -2.68 -7.81 -21.26
N GLY A 762 -1.68 -7.75 -22.13
CA GLY A 762 -1.82 -8.22 -23.50
C GLY A 762 -0.60 -7.99 -24.38
N TYR A 763 -0.85 -8.06 -25.68
CA TYR A 763 0.14 -7.87 -26.74
C TYR A 763 -0.22 -6.63 -27.55
N ILE A 764 0.76 -5.75 -27.75
CA ILE A 764 0.55 -4.52 -28.52
C ILE A 764 0.49 -4.89 -30.00
N GLN A 765 -0.57 -4.48 -30.69
CA GLN A 765 -0.83 -4.81 -32.10
C GLN A 765 -0.47 -3.65 -33.01
N ALA A 766 -0.88 -2.43 -32.63
CA ALA A 766 -0.64 -1.25 -33.43
C ALA A 766 -0.50 -0.01 -32.55
N ILE A 767 0.16 1.01 -33.10
CA ILE A 767 0.26 2.33 -32.51
C ILE A 767 -0.13 3.37 -33.55
N LYS A 768 -1.05 4.26 -33.19
CA LYS A 768 -1.43 5.40 -34.00
C LYS A 768 -1.08 6.67 -33.24
N ILE A 769 0.08 7.22 -33.58
CA ILE A 769 0.52 8.54 -33.10
C ILE A 769 0.66 9.43 -34.32
N ASP A 770 -0.08 10.53 -34.35
CA ASP A 770 0.19 11.62 -35.28
C ASP A 770 1.40 12.42 -34.76
N VAL A 771 2.57 12.20 -35.37
CA VAL A 771 3.80 12.92 -35.07
C VAL A 771 3.86 14.26 -35.83
N GLU A 772 3.07 14.44 -36.89
CA GLU A 772 3.17 15.59 -37.81
C GLU A 772 2.33 16.81 -37.39
N ASN A 773 1.21 16.61 -36.69
CA ASN A 773 0.39 17.72 -36.15
C ASN A 773 1.05 18.52 -35.00
N LEU A 774 2.28 18.19 -34.59
CA LEU A 774 3.00 18.86 -33.50
C LEU A 774 3.57 20.24 -33.86
N LYS A 775 3.60 20.62 -35.14
CA LYS A 775 4.11 21.94 -35.59
C LYS A 775 3.05 23.03 -35.70
N LYS A 776 1.75 22.69 -35.73
CA LYS A 776 0.69 23.66 -35.97
C LYS A 776 0.01 24.04 -34.65
N THR A 777 0.00 25.34 -34.36
CA THR A 777 -0.87 25.94 -33.33
C THR A 777 -2.31 25.46 -33.55
N PRO A 778 -3.12 25.29 -32.48
CA PRO A 778 -4.46 24.72 -32.61
C PRO A 778 -5.34 25.69 -33.41
N GLU A 779 -5.45 25.47 -34.71
CA GLU A 779 -6.53 26.04 -35.50
C GLU A 779 -7.83 25.34 -35.09
N GLN A 780 -8.79 26.15 -34.70
CA GLN A 780 -10.12 25.72 -34.30
C GLN A 780 -10.76 24.91 -35.43
N GLY A 781 -11.15 23.67 -35.12
CA GLY A 781 -12.28 23.04 -35.81
C GLY A 781 -12.00 21.90 -36.79
N LYS A 782 -10.91 21.13 -36.69
CA LYS A 782 -10.79 19.86 -37.45
C LYS A 782 -10.37 18.67 -36.59
N SER A 783 -11.18 17.62 -36.66
CA SER A 783 -11.19 16.33 -35.94
C SER A 783 -9.99 16.00 -35.06
N GLU A 784 -10.21 15.86 -33.76
CA GLU A 784 -9.30 15.17 -32.85
C GLU A 784 -9.12 13.70 -33.32
N VAL A 785 -8.13 13.43 -34.17
CA VAL A 785 -7.63 12.06 -34.31
C VAL A 785 -6.89 11.77 -33.01
N SER A 786 -7.57 11.12 -32.08
CA SER A 786 -7.00 10.77 -30.78
C SER A 786 -5.84 9.80 -30.98
N ASN A 787 -4.67 10.08 -30.39
CA ASN A 787 -3.56 9.12 -30.39
C ASN A 787 -3.95 7.92 -29.51
N TYR A 788 -3.86 6.70 -30.04
CA TYR A 788 -4.19 5.47 -29.33
C TYR A 788 -3.20 4.34 -29.64
N ILE A 789 -3.17 3.35 -28.75
CA ILE A 789 -2.55 2.05 -29.00
C ILE A 789 -3.66 1.00 -29.10
N THR A 790 -3.48 0.06 -30.01
CA THR A 790 -4.36 -1.11 -30.12
C THR A 790 -3.67 -2.30 -29.46
N ILE A 791 -4.36 -2.95 -28.54
CA ILE A 791 -3.85 -4.13 -27.84
C ILE A 791 -4.80 -5.29 -28.07
N LYS A 792 -4.24 -6.50 -28.09
CA LYS A 792 -4.98 -7.74 -27.93
C LYS A 792 -4.74 -8.24 -26.52
N ASN A 793 -5.76 -8.18 -25.67
CA ASN A 793 -5.62 -8.57 -24.28
C ASN A 793 -5.43 -10.09 -24.14
N ILE A 794 -5.00 -10.56 -22.96
CA ILE A 794 -4.81 -12.00 -22.69
C ILE A 794 -6.12 -12.81 -22.75
N PHE A 795 -7.27 -12.16 -22.77
CA PHE A 795 -8.59 -12.77 -22.94
C PHE A 795 -9.04 -12.81 -24.41
N GLY A 796 -8.17 -12.40 -25.34
CA GLY A 796 -8.41 -12.45 -26.78
C GLY A 796 -9.22 -11.28 -27.35
N LYS A 797 -9.53 -10.26 -26.55
CA LYS A 797 -10.30 -9.08 -26.97
C LYS A 797 -9.37 -7.98 -27.48
N ASP A 798 -9.74 -7.37 -28.59
CA ASP A 798 -9.07 -6.17 -29.09
C ASP A 798 -9.59 -4.92 -28.37
N GLN A 799 -8.67 -4.06 -27.94
CA GLN A 799 -8.99 -2.82 -27.22
C GLN A 799 -8.14 -1.66 -27.73
N GLU A 800 -8.75 -0.49 -27.84
CA GLU A 800 -8.06 0.76 -28.12
C GLU A 800 -7.87 1.56 -26.83
N ILE A 801 -6.61 1.83 -26.48
CA ILE A 801 -6.25 2.58 -25.29
C ILE A 801 -5.74 3.96 -25.70
N PRO A 802 -6.40 5.06 -25.27
CA PRO A 802 -5.94 6.41 -25.55
C PRO A 802 -4.56 6.65 -24.94
N TYR A 803 -3.62 7.19 -25.72
CA TYR A 803 -2.24 7.44 -25.28
C TYR A 803 -2.16 8.30 -24.02
N LYS A 804 -3.07 9.27 -23.88
CA LYS A 804 -3.15 10.17 -22.72
C LYS A 804 -3.42 9.42 -21.40
N SER A 805 -4.14 8.30 -21.48
CA SER A 805 -4.49 7.47 -20.32
C SER A 805 -3.35 6.58 -19.85
N LEU A 806 -2.30 6.38 -20.66
CA LEU A 806 -1.15 5.55 -20.31
C LEU A 806 -0.31 6.23 -19.21
N GLU A 807 0.06 5.44 -18.21
CA GLU A 807 0.97 5.81 -17.12
C GLU A 807 2.34 5.15 -17.30
N ALA A 808 2.36 3.84 -17.43
CA ALA A 808 3.57 3.06 -17.51
C ALA A 808 3.35 1.73 -18.23
N LEU A 809 4.45 1.13 -18.66
CA LEU A 809 4.49 -0.22 -19.22
C LEU A 809 5.47 -1.05 -18.39
N SER A 810 5.16 -2.33 -18.23
CA SER A 810 6.14 -3.30 -17.76
C SER A 810 6.05 -4.63 -18.48
N PHE A 811 7.21 -5.25 -18.68
CA PHE A 811 7.33 -6.55 -19.33
C PHE A 811 8.65 -7.21 -18.91
N GLU A 812 8.74 -8.52 -19.12
CA GLU A 812 9.97 -9.28 -18.85
C GLU A 812 10.74 -9.52 -20.14
N TYR A 813 12.07 -9.41 -20.04
CA TYR A 813 12.97 -9.72 -21.14
C TYR A 813 14.28 -10.32 -20.60
N ILE A 814 15.07 -10.97 -21.47
CA ILE A 814 16.34 -11.60 -21.09
C ILE A 814 17.39 -10.61 -20.55
N THR A 815 17.30 -9.32 -20.94
CA THR A 815 18.24 -8.28 -20.49
C THR A 815 17.71 -7.48 -19.30
N GLY A 816 17.63 -6.14 -19.37
CA GLY A 816 17.11 -5.31 -18.30
C GLY A 816 17.31 -3.81 -18.51
N ASN A 817 16.92 -3.05 -17.50
CA ASN A 817 17.07 -1.60 -17.46
C ASN A 817 18.47 -1.20 -16.97
N ILE A 818 19.18 -0.38 -17.75
CA ILE A 818 20.54 0.10 -17.46
C ILE A 818 20.52 1.63 -17.29
N GLN A 819 21.22 2.14 -16.28
CA GLN A 819 21.39 3.57 -16.04
C GLN A 819 22.84 3.89 -15.62
N LYS A 820 23.35 5.07 -16.00
CA LYS A 820 24.64 5.58 -15.49
C LYS A 820 24.51 6.08 -14.06
N LYS A 821 25.42 5.67 -13.17
CA LYS A 821 25.48 6.17 -11.78
C LYS A 821 25.72 7.67 -11.68
N SER A 822 26.40 8.27 -12.67
CA SER A 822 26.64 9.71 -12.73
C SER A 822 25.36 10.52 -12.97
N GLU A 823 24.28 9.88 -13.41
CA GLU A 823 22.97 10.49 -13.61
C GLU A 823 22.03 10.33 -12.41
N THR A 824 22.48 9.65 -11.37
CA THR A 824 21.72 9.39 -10.14
C THR A 824 22.21 10.28 -9.00
N SER A 825 21.27 10.74 -8.16
CA SER A 825 21.57 11.51 -6.94
C SER A 825 22.29 10.69 -5.88
N ILE A 826 22.96 11.38 -4.94
CA ILE A 826 23.66 10.73 -3.82
C ILE A 826 22.68 9.96 -2.96
N PHE A 827 21.53 10.56 -2.65
CA PHE A 827 20.50 9.93 -1.83
C PHE A 827 19.90 8.69 -2.50
N SER A 828 19.63 8.74 -3.81
CA SER A 828 19.19 7.55 -4.57
C SER A 828 20.26 6.43 -4.60
N LYS A 829 21.55 6.77 -4.64
CA LYS A 829 22.65 5.78 -4.54
C LYS A 829 22.63 5.05 -3.20
N LEU A 830 22.38 5.75 -2.09
CA LEU A 830 22.19 5.13 -0.78
C LEU A 830 21.01 4.15 -0.79
N GLY A 831 19.91 4.52 -1.44
CA GLY A 831 18.76 3.64 -1.69
C GLY A 831 19.14 2.35 -2.41
N TYR A 832 19.95 2.44 -3.48
CA TYR A 832 20.42 1.25 -4.21
C TYR A 832 21.36 0.35 -3.41
N ILE A 833 22.18 0.91 -2.53
CA ILE A 833 23.03 0.14 -1.62
C ILE A 833 22.18 -0.65 -0.63
N LEU A 834 21.14 -0.02 -0.06
CA LEU A 834 20.17 -0.70 0.79
C LEU A 834 19.44 -1.80 0.01
N LEU A 835 18.96 -1.51 -1.20
CA LEU A 835 18.30 -2.50 -2.07
C LEU A 835 19.20 -3.71 -2.32
N LYS A 836 20.47 -3.48 -2.70
CA LYS A 836 21.45 -4.55 -2.91
C LYS A 836 21.67 -5.38 -1.64
N LYS A 837 21.77 -4.75 -0.46
CA LYS A 837 21.95 -5.46 0.82
C LYS A 837 20.74 -6.35 1.16
N PHE A 838 19.53 -5.90 0.82
CA PHE A 838 18.30 -6.62 1.14
C PHE A 838 17.88 -7.64 0.07
N LYS A 839 18.13 -7.36 -1.22
CA LYS A 839 17.72 -8.14 -2.39
C LYS A 839 18.78 -8.04 -3.50
N PRO A 840 19.97 -8.65 -3.32
CA PRO A 840 21.08 -8.54 -4.29
C PRO A 840 20.75 -9.14 -5.66
N GLU A 841 19.78 -10.04 -5.75
CA GLU A 841 19.28 -10.62 -6.99
C GLU A 841 18.49 -9.62 -7.86
N LYS A 842 18.07 -8.48 -7.31
CA LYS A 842 17.26 -7.49 -8.05
C LYS A 842 18.07 -6.39 -8.73
N ILE A 843 19.37 -6.28 -8.45
CA ILE A 843 20.19 -5.16 -8.92
C ILE A 843 21.68 -5.51 -8.99
N PHE A 844 22.33 -5.14 -10.09
CA PHE A 844 23.79 -5.04 -10.12
C PHE A 844 24.22 -3.61 -9.80
N TYR A 845 24.82 -3.44 -8.63
CA TYR A 845 25.38 -2.17 -8.16
C TYR A 845 26.75 -2.42 -7.51
N LEU A 846 27.83 -2.09 -8.19
CA LEU A 846 29.19 -2.37 -7.72
C LEU A 846 29.84 -1.09 -7.20
N ASN A 847 29.82 -0.82 -5.88
CA ASN A 847 30.68 0.12 -5.11
C ASN A 847 30.24 0.17 -3.63
N LYS A 848 31.17 0.52 -2.73
CA LYS A 848 30.86 1.07 -1.40
C LYS A 848 30.74 2.60 -1.51
N VAL A 849 29.94 3.22 -0.63
CA VAL A 849 29.72 4.69 -0.58
C VAL A 849 31.05 5.42 -0.63
#